data_AF-A0A0C4DLJ7-F1
#
_entry.id   AF-A0A0C4DLJ7-F1
#
_cell.length_a   1.000
_cell.length_b   1.000
_cell.length_c   1.000
_cell.angle_alpha   90.00
_cell.angle_beta   90.00
_cell.angle_gamma   90.00
#
_symmetry.space_group_name_H-M   'P 1'
#
loop_
_entity.id
_entity.type
_entity.pdbx_description
1 polymer ?
#
loop_
_entity_poly.entity_id
_entity_poly.type
_entity_poly.pdbx_seq_one_letter_code
_entity_poly.pdbx_strand_id
1 'polypeptide(L)'
;MFLSRALAAALAVSCHLSQFISAHSTDRQPLGHVTRIDDAAIEGELAARRVHAFSSFDLSFVLHDSQRKVKLALAPNHDILSHDAVVQYVGPDGVVRSVEPIDRMEHKIYQGSAFVQRPGRQDWVNVGWARINMRRDGVRPIFDGSFRIDGDNHHIQTDEAYRQTRIRGDPEIDWSSDDYMVVWRDSDIGRDAHSYDDDNNNNDDDDDPSYGELKRRGLRTRSPLCSSDGLDFNADATHPIYQGLDTRSEAERFADLDSDVSVDPSSPHQLLARQDQTMTGNGAGVNLASSVGSTAGCPTARKVALVGIATDCTYSATFNSSQSIRQHIISTVNMASQLYESTFNISLGIQNLTISDANCPSKPTEQAPWNVPCGGGVTIADRLNLFSAWRGLSKDRNAFWTLLSTCNTDAAVGLAWLGQLCVEGSQKSSGGNSNETIAGANVVVKTAQEWQVFAHEVGHTFGAVHDCQSNTCSDGTSTKQQCCPLSGDTCDAKAQFIMNPSTGSGITRFSPCTVGNICSAMGRNSVKTGCLTSNKDVTTISGSQCGNGIVEQGEDCDCGGADGCKGNPCCNPQTCKFTTGSSCDFANEECCTRQCKFASAGTVCRASMGSCDPAETCSGSSGICPTNAFAPNGQSCGDSGSNLACASGQCTSRNQQCKTLMGSLTTSNDTTSSTAHPARVAASAPTAVAKAPRSPTRSARGSSTTGGSSSASRRASAP
;
A
#
# COMPACT_ATOMS: atom_id res chain seq x y z
N MET A 1 -41.63 52.48 5.87
CA MET A 1 -41.29 51.30 6.71
C MET A 1 -41.23 49.97 5.93
N PHE A 2 -40.99 49.98 4.60
CA PHE A 2 -40.86 48.75 3.80
C PHE A 2 -39.54 48.64 2.99
N LEU A 3 -38.62 49.61 3.11
CA LEU A 3 -37.31 49.54 2.44
C LEU A 3 -36.15 49.11 3.36
N SER A 4 -36.33 49.10 4.68
CA SER A 4 -35.25 48.75 5.63
C SER A 4 -35.19 47.26 5.99
N ARG A 5 -36.06 46.43 5.42
CA ARG A 5 -36.08 44.97 5.66
C ARG A 5 -35.59 44.13 4.48
N ALA A 6 -35.37 44.74 3.30
CA ALA A 6 -34.86 44.04 2.13
C ALA A 6 -33.33 43.99 2.05
N LEU A 7 -32.62 44.89 2.75
CA LEU A 7 -31.14 44.90 2.75
C LEU A 7 -30.49 43.94 3.77
N ALA A 8 -31.23 43.49 4.79
CA ALA A 8 -30.69 42.55 5.79
C ALA A 8 -30.72 41.07 5.33
N ALA A 9 -31.47 40.75 4.28
CA ALA A 9 -31.54 39.40 3.72
C ALA A 9 -30.50 39.15 2.60
N ALA A 10 -29.86 40.19 2.08
CA ALA A 10 -28.87 40.09 1.00
C ALA A 10 -27.41 39.95 1.49
N LEU A 11 -27.14 40.16 2.79
CA LEU A 11 -25.81 40.02 3.39
C LEU A 11 -25.62 38.74 4.22
N ALA A 12 -26.65 37.89 4.34
CA ALA A 12 -26.58 36.61 5.05
C ALA A 12 -26.49 35.38 4.12
N VAL A 13 -26.48 35.58 2.79
CA VAL A 13 -26.41 34.49 1.80
C VAL A 13 -25.07 34.46 1.05
N SER A 14 -24.19 35.43 1.28
CA SER A 14 -22.87 35.52 0.64
C SER A 14 -21.70 34.98 1.49
N CYS A 15 -21.97 34.20 2.54
CA CYS A 15 -20.94 33.53 3.34
C CYS A 15 -21.16 32.00 3.46
N HIS A 16 -21.78 31.40 2.44
CA HIS A 16 -21.86 29.94 2.26
C HIS A 16 -21.22 29.53 0.93
N LEU A 17 -20.02 30.05 0.67
CA LEU A 17 -19.11 29.50 -0.32
C LEU A 17 -18.01 28.74 0.42
N SER A 18 -17.89 27.46 0.08
CA SER A 18 -16.67 26.66 0.25
C SER A 18 -16.30 26.26 1.67
N GLN A 19 -17.08 25.37 2.29
CA GLN A 19 -16.50 24.42 3.24
C GLN A 19 -16.13 23.13 2.50
N PHE A 20 -15.06 23.21 1.70
CA PHE A 20 -14.32 22.02 1.30
C PHE A 20 -13.38 21.67 2.44
N ILE A 21 -13.75 20.64 3.19
CA ILE A 21 -12.88 20.01 4.17
C ILE A 21 -12.12 18.94 3.40
N SER A 22 -10.87 19.24 3.06
CA SER A 22 -9.94 18.29 2.44
C SER A 22 -8.86 17.91 3.46
N ALA A 23 -8.55 16.62 3.54
CA ALA A 23 -7.42 16.06 4.28
C ALA A 23 -6.58 15.22 3.31
N HIS A 24 -5.26 15.27 3.45
CA HIS A 24 -4.29 15.22 2.36
C HIS A 24 -3.12 14.26 2.65
N SER A 25 -2.40 13.84 1.61
CA SER A 25 -1.05 13.25 1.74
C SER A 25 -0.04 14.32 1.36
N THR A 26 0.45 15.06 2.36
CA THR A 26 1.23 16.29 2.16
C THR A 26 2.63 16.01 1.60
N ASP A 27 3.10 16.92 0.74
CA ASP A 27 4.51 17.00 0.33
C ASP A 27 5.44 17.00 1.55
N ARG A 28 6.67 16.52 1.36
CA ARG A 28 7.67 16.47 2.42
C ARG A 28 8.09 17.87 2.86
N GLN A 29 8.69 17.94 4.05
CA GLN A 29 9.41 19.16 4.47
C GLN A 29 10.66 19.40 3.59
N PRO A 30 11.10 20.66 3.45
CA PRO A 30 12.30 20.99 2.69
C PRO A 30 13.56 20.28 3.23
N LEU A 31 14.53 20.03 2.34
CA LEU A 31 15.82 19.47 2.72
C LEU A 31 16.67 20.53 3.43
N GLY A 32 17.36 20.14 4.49
CA GLY A 32 18.39 20.95 5.13
C GLY A 32 19.76 20.82 4.48
N HIS A 33 20.00 19.74 3.72
CA HIS A 33 21.31 19.47 3.12
C HIS A 33 21.22 18.62 1.85
N VAL A 34 22.12 18.91 0.90
CA VAL A 34 22.38 18.14 -0.31
C VAL A 34 23.89 18.16 -0.56
N THR A 35 24.46 17.03 -0.95
CA THR A 35 25.89 16.91 -1.27
C THR A 35 26.07 16.43 -2.70
N ARG A 36 27.13 16.88 -3.37
CA ARG A 36 27.59 16.29 -4.63
C ARG A 36 28.28 14.93 -4.40
N ILE A 37 28.15 14.02 -5.36
CA ILE A 37 28.94 12.79 -5.40
C ILE A 37 30.25 13.05 -6.14
N ASP A 38 31.37 12.78 -5.48
CA ASP A 38 32.71 12.93 -6.03
C ASP A 38 33.43 11.59 -6.20
N ASP A 39 34.41 11.56 -7.10
CA ASP A 39 35.29 10.41 -7.37
C ASP A 39 34.56 9.08 -7.62
N ALA A 40 33.40 9.13 -8.27
CA ALA A 40 32.66 7.92 -8.62
C ALA A 40 33.44 7.05 -9.61
N ALA A 41 33.65 5.78 -9.29
CA ALA A 41 34.42 4.85 -10.09
C ALA A 41 33.84 3.42 -10.05
N ILE A 42 33.77 2.80 -11.22
CA ILE A 42 33.56 1.35 -11.34
C ILE A 42 34.91 0.66 -11.10
N GLU A 43 34.95 -0.17 -10.07
CA GLU A 43 36.14 -0.90 -9.62
C GLU A 43 36.31 -2.23 -10.36
N GLY A 44 37.55 -2.73 -10.41
CA GLY A 44 37.91 -4.00 -11.03
C GLY A 44 38.59 -3.89 -12.40
N GLU A 45 38.99 -5.04 -12.96
CA GLU A 45 39.71 -5.16 -14.25
C GLU A 45 38.76 -5.16 -15.46
N LEU A 46 37.78 -4.25 -15.49
CA LEU A 46 36.88 -4.10 -16.64
C LEU A 46 37.52 -3.21 -17.70
N ALA A 47 37.58 -3.69 -18.95
CA ALA A 47 38.09 -2.90 -20.08
C ALA A 47 37.33 -1.58 -20.20
N ALA A 48 38.05 -0.46 -20.07
CA ALA A 48 37.51 0.90 -20.06
C ALA A 48 36.44 1.19 -18.99
N ARG A 49 36.35 0.39 -17.91
CA ARG A 49 35.35 0.53 -16.84
C ARG A 49 33.90 0.51 -17.34
N ARG A 50 33.63 -0.23 -18.42
CA ARG A 50 32.28 -0.40 -18.97
C ARG A 50 31.58 -1.58 -18.33
N VAL A 51 30.27 -1.44 -18.14
CA VAL A 51 29.40 -2.48 -17.57
C VAL A 51 28.19 -2.67 -18.47
N HIS A 52 27.70 -3.90 -18.54
CA HIS A 52 26.46 -4.25 -19.24
C HIS A 52 25.40 -4.71 -18.24
N ALA A 53 24.18 -4.90 -18.74
CA ALA A 53 22.99 -5.35 -18.01
C ALA A 53 23.17 -6.54 -17.06
N PHE A 54 24.23 -7.33 -17.26
CA PHE A 54 24.51 -8.61 -16.58
C PHE A 54 25.87 -8.62 -15.87
N SER A 55 26.55 -7.48 -15.79
CA SER A 55 27.82 -7.38 -15.07
C SER A 55 27.59 -7.27 -13.58
N SER A 56 28.37 -7.99 -12.79
CA SER A 56 28.56 -7.74 -11.36
C SER A 56 29.85 -6.96 -11.15
N PHE A 57 29.82 -5.91 -10.33
CA PHE A 57 30.95 -5.01 -10.11
C PHE A 57 30.83 -4.24 -8.79
N ASP A 58 31.94 -3.68 -8.35
CA ASP A 58 31.97 -2.76 -7.21
C ASP A 58 31.94 -1.31 -7.73
N LEU A 59 31.12 -0.45 -7.13
CA LEU A 59 31.02 0.98 -7.42
C LEU A 59 31.47 1.77 -6.19
N SER A 60 32.54 2.54 -6.30
CA SER A 60 33.04 3.39 -5.21
C SER A 60 32.77 4.87 -5.50
N PHE A 61 32.57 5.66 -4.44
CA PHE A 61 32.47 7.11 -4.51
C PHE A 61 32.67 7.74 -3.13
N VAL A 62 32.78 9.06 -3.08
CA VAL A 62 32.99 9.80 -1.84
C VAL A 62 31.88 10.82 -1.60
N LEU A 63 31.47 10.93 -0.34
CA LEU A 63 30.45 11.85 0.14
C LEU A 63 31.04 12.85 1.14
N HIS A 64 30.33 13.97 1.30
CA HIS A 64 30.62 15.10 2.21
C HIS A 64 32.06 15.63 2.05
N ASP A 65 32.38 16.18 0.88
CA ASP A 65 33.69 16.80 0.59
C ASP A 65 34.88 15.92 0.96
N SER A 66 34.89 14.69 0.46
CA SER A 66 35.94 13.69 0.69
C SER A 66 35.98 13.02 2.07
N GLN A 67 34.99 13.22 2.96
CA GLN A 67 35.04 12.68 4.32
C GLN A 67 34.57 11.22 4.46
N ARG A 68 33.71 10.74 3.57
CA ARG A 68 33.12 9.39 3.69
C ARG A 68 33.22 8.60 2.39
N LYS A 69 34.02 7.53 2.39
CA LYS A 69 34.14 6.60 1.27
C LYS A 69 33.06 5.52 1.33
N VAL A 70 32.31 5.38 0.25
CA VAL A 70 31.25 4.41 0.07
C VAL A 70 31.63 3.45 -1.04
N LYS A 71 31.32 2.17 -0.88
CA LYS A 71 31.43 1.15 -1.92
C LYS A 71 30.15 0.34 -1.99
N LEU A 72 29.58 0.21 -3.18
CA LEU A 72 28.40 -0.60 -3.44
C LEU A 72 28.85 -1.84 -4.21
N ALA A 73 28.65 -3.03 -3.64
CA ALA A 73 28.85 -4.27 -4.38
C ALA A 73 27.53 -4.57 -5.12
N LEU A 74 27.55 -4.50 -6.44
CA LEU A 74 26.36 -4.52 -7.28
C LEU A 74 26.32 -5.76 -8.17
N ALA A 75 25.15 -6.37 -8.24
CA ALA A 75 24.78 -7.44 -9.14
C ALA A 75 23.52 -7.02 -9.94
N PRO A 76 23.30 -7.59 -11.13
CA PRO A 76 22.10 -7.33 -11.92
C PRO A 76 20.80 -7.58 -11.13
N ASN A 77 19.80 -6.71 -11.28
CA ASN A 77 18.45 -6.98 -10.78
C ASN A 77 17.57 -7.50 -11.92
N HIS A 78 17.12 -8.76 -11.83
CA HIS A 78 16.36 -9.42 -12.89
C HIS A 78 14.85 -9.35 -12.68
N ASP A 79 14.41 -9.17 -11.44
CA ASP A 79 12.99 -9.16 -11.08
C ASP A 79 12.23 -7.95 -11.60
N ILE A 80 12.93 -6.86 -11.93
CA ILE A 80 12.32 -5.56 -12.26
C ILE A 80 11.70 -5.54 -13.65
N LEU A 81 12.22 -6.34 -14.58
CA LEU A 81 11.72 -6.40 -15.95
C LEU A 81 11.30 -7.83 -16.25
N SER A 82 10.00 -8.04 -16.49
CA SER A 82 9.51 -9.33 -16.98
C SER A 82 10.17 -9.68 -18.31
N HIS A 83 10.30 -10.96 -18.60
CA HIS A 83 10.87 -11.43 -19.86
C HIS A 83 10.07 -10.99 -21.09
N ASP A 84 8.75 -10.91 -20.96
CA ASP A 84 7.80 -10.51 -21.98
C ASP A 84 7.37 -9.06 -21.79
N ALA A 85 8.18 -8.27 -21.05
CA ALA A 85 7.84 -6.89 -20.79
C ALA A 85 7.75 -6.10 -22.10
N VAL A 86 6.65 -5.36 -22.27
CA VAL A 86 6.41 -4.56 -23.47
C VAL A 86 6.15 -3.11 -23.11
N VAL A 87 6.59 -2.22 -23.98
CA VAL A 87 6.21 -0.81 -23.97
C VAL A 87 5.27 -0.51 -25.11
N GLN A 88 4.16 0.13 -24.78
CA GLN A 88 3.18 0.62 -25.73
C GLN A 88 3.23 2.14 -25.74
N TYR A 89 3.43 2.72 -26.91
CA TYR A 89 3.37 4.16 -27.13
C TYR A 89 1.99 4.55 -27.61
N VAL A 90 1.35 5.47 -26.92
CA VAL A 90 -0.03 5.85 -27.16
C VAL A 90 -0.09 7.31 -27.59
N GLY A 91 -0.78 7.57 -28.71
CA GLY A 91 -0.97 8.93 -29.21
C GLY A 91 -1.95 9.75 -28.35
N PRO A 92 -2.09 11.06 -28.60
CA PRO A 92 -3.07 11.90 -27.90
C PRO A 92 -4.52 11.39 -28.04
N ASP A 93 -4.82 10.68 -29.13
CA ASP A 93 -6.12 10.05 -29.38
C ASP A 93 -6.37 8.78 -28.54
N GLY A 94 -5.39 8.31 -27.76
CA GLY A 94 -5.47 7.05 -27.01
C GLY A 94 -5.20 5.81 -27.87
N VAL A 95 -4.82 5.97 -29.13
CA VAL A 95 -4.52 4.84 -30.04
C VAL A 95 -3.04 4.44 -29.90
N VAL A 96 -2.79 3.14 -29.77
CA VAL A 96 -1.43 2.59 -29.77
C VAL A 96 -0.76 2.84 -31.12
N ARG A 97 0.37 3.54 -31.10
CA ARG A 97 1.19 3.87 -32.28
C ARG A 97 2.26 2.83 -32.54
N SER A 98 2.89 2.34 -31.48
CA SER A 98 3.94 1.34 -31.55
C SER A 98 3.97 0.52 -30.27
N VAL A 99 4.38 -0.74 -30.42
CA VAL A 99 4.61 -1.67 -29.32
C VAL A 99 5.99 -2.25 -29.53
N GLU A 100 6.83 -2.20 -28.50
CA GLU A 100 8.17 -2.77 -28.53
C GLU A 100 8.43 -3.61 -27.29
N PRO A 101 9.12 -4.76 -27.42
CA PRO A 101 9.62 -5.48 -26.27
C PRO A 101 10.70 -4.64 -25.55
N ILE A 102 10.74 -4.73 -24.22
CA ILE A 102 11.83 -4.16 -23.44
C ILE A 102 13.03 -5.11 -23.55
N ASP A 103 14.09 -4.68 -24.24
CA ASP A 103 15.33 -5.44 -24.27
C ASP A 103 16.07 -5.30 -22.94
N ARG A 104 16.16 -6.41 -22.20
CA ARG A 104 16.89 -6.48 -20.93
C ARG A 104 18.34 -6.01 -21.05
N MET A 105 18.98 -6.15 -22.21
CA MET A 105 20.37 -5.72 -22.46
C MET A 105 20.55 -4.21 -22.39
N GLU A 106 19.52 -3.44 -22.73
CA GLU A 106 19.57 -1.98 -22.77
C GLU A 106 19.44 -1.35 -21.37
N HIS A 107 19.04 -2.15 -20.38
CA HIS A 107 18.71 -1.69 -19.04
C HIS A 107 19.75 -2.14 -18.00
N LYS A 108 20.54 -1.19 -17.50
CA LYS A 108 21.59 -1.42 -16.50
C LYS A 108 21.06 -1.19 -15.08
N ILE A 109 20.22 -2.11 -14.64
CA ILE A 109 19.52 -2.09 -13.35
C ILE A 109 20.25 -3.05 -12.39
N TYR A 110 20.66 -2.55 -11.23
CA TYR A 110 21.45 -3.30 -10.27
C TYR A 110 20.88 -3.25 -8.86
N GLN A 111 21.23 -4.27 -8.10
CA GLN A 111 20.98 -4.43 -6.69
C GLN A 111 22.23 -4.88 -5.96
N GLY A 112 22.32 -4.63 -4.66
CA GLY A 112 23.34 -5.28 -3.85
C GLY A 112 23.52 -4.68 -2.47
N SER A 113 24.75 -4.69 -1.98
CA SER A 113 25.10 -4.30 -0.61
C SER A 113 25.92 -3.01 -0.57
N ALA A 114 25.67 -2.19 0.45
CA ALA A 114 26.41 -0.96 0.71
C ALA A 114 27.47 -1.17 1.79
N PHE A 115 28.68 -0.69 1.53
CA PHE A 115 29.83 -0.77 2.41
C PHE A 115 30.42 0.62 2.65
N VAL A 116 30.95 0.82 3.85
CA VAL A 116 31.69 2.04 4.22
C VAL A 116 33.05 1.70 4.80
N GLN A 117 34.00 2.60 4.59
CA GLN A 117 35.29 2.58 5.24
C GLN A 117 35.28 3.58 6.41
N ARG A 118 35.51 3.12 7.65
CA ARG A 118 35.52 4.00 8.82
C ARG A 118 36.84 4.78 8.90
N PRO A 119 36.83 6.04 9.40
CA PRO A 119 38.07 6.80 9.57
C PRO A 119 39.12 6.04 10.40
N GLY A 120 40.35 5.97 9.91
CA GLY A 120 41.46 5.27 10.57
C GLY A 120 41.45 3.74 10.42
N ARG A 121 40.53 3.18 9.64
CA ARG A 121 40.42 1.74 9.36
C ARG A 121 40.47 1.46 7.86
N GLN A 122 41.12 0.35 7.48
CA GLN A 122 41.24 -0.08 6.09
C GLN A 122 40.11 -1.06 5.69
N ASP A 123 39.41 -1.65 6.65
CA ASP A 123 38.33 -2.61 6.41
C ASP A 123 37.05 -1.95 5.89
N TRP A 124 36.40 -2.64 4.95
CA TRP A 124 35.06 -2.34 4.46
C TRP A 124 34.02 -3.07 5.31
N VAL A 125 33.07 -2.32 5.86
CA VAL A 125 31.99 -2.88 6.68
C VAL A 125 30.68 -2.81 5.92
N ASN A 126 29.96 -3.94 5.80
CA ASN A 126 28.60 -3.95 5.24
C ASN A 126 27.66 -3.22 6.21
N VAL A 127 26.98 -2.20 5.72
CA VAL A 127 26.13 -1.29 6.52
C VAL A 127 24.73 -1.11 5.93
N GLY A 128 24.40 -1.82 4.85
CA GLY A 128 23.08 -1.76 4.25
C GLY A 128 23.02 -2.31 2.82
N TRP A 129 22.05 -1.82 2.06
CA TRP A 129 21.72 -2.30 0.72
C TRP A 129 21.85 -1.18 -0.32
N ALA A 130 21.85 -1.54 -1.60
CA ALA A 130 21.85 -0.61 -2.72
C ALA A 130 20.89 -1.07 -3.83
N ARG A 131 20.26 -0.09 -4.50
CA ARG A 131 19.47 -0.23 -5.72
C ARG A 131 19.89 0.90 -6.66
N ILE A 132 20.57 0.56 -7.75
CA ILE A 132 21.26 1.53 -8.61
C ILE A 132 20.89 1.28 -10.07
N ASN A 133 20.60 2.35 -10.80
CA ASN A 133 20.45 2.34 -12.25
C ASN A 133 21.61 3.10 -12.87
N MET A 134 22.36 2.42 -13.73
CA MET A 134 23.49 3.03 -14.42
C MET A 134 23.00 3.74 -15.68
N ARG A 135 23.05 5.08 -15.68
CA ARG A 135 22.68 5.91 -16.84
C ARG A 135 23.82 6.01 -17.85
N ARG A 136 25.05 6.13 -17.35
CA ARG A 136 26.28 6.21 -18.15
C ARG A 136 27.39 5.46 -17.44
N ASP A 137 28.02 4.51 -18.11
CA ASP A 137 29.17 3.77 -17.61
C ASP A 137 30.50 4.33 -18.17
N GLY A 138 31.62 3.75 -17.74
CA GLY A 138 32.96 4.16 -18.12
C GLY A 138 33.69 4.89 -16.99
N VAL A 139 34.67 5.72 -17.37
CA VAL A 139 35.59 6.35 -16.42
C VAL A 139 34.90 7.36 -15.48
N ARG A 140 33.86 8.05 -15.97
CA ARG A 140 33.02 9.00 -15.20
C ARG A 140 31.57 8.52 -15.23
N PRO A 141 31.21 7.54 -14.38
CA PRO A 141 29.87 6.97 -14.39
C PRO A 141 28.82 7.97 -13.89
N ILE A 142 27.61 7.90 -14.44
CA ILE A 142 26.41 8.59 -13.95
C ILE A 142 25.36 7.53 -13.65
N PHE A 143 24.80 7.59 -12.46
CA PHE A 143 23.81 6.66 -11.97
C PHE A 143 22.82 7.36 -11.04
N ASP A 144 21.65 6.76 -10.90
CA ASP A 144 20.62 7.16 -9.95
C ASP A 144 20.18 5.95 -9.14
N GLY A 145 19.41 6.20 -8.08
CA GLY A 145 18.85 5.15 -7.23
C GLY A 145 19.05 5.48 -5.76
N SER A 146 18.92 4.47 -4.91
CA SER A 146 19.02 4.66 -3.46
C SER A 146 19.84 3.58 -2.82
N PHE A 147 20.50 3.93 -1.73
CA PHE A 147 21.24 3.00 -0.90
C PHE A 147 21.07 3.36 0.56
N ARG A 148 21.32 2.39 1.43
CA ARG A 148 21.14 2.54 2.88
C ARG A 148 22.47 2.41 3.59
N ILE A 149 22.74 3.32 4.51
CA ILE A 149 23.91 3.27 5.39
C ILE A 149 23.46 3.49 6.83
N ASP A 150 23.80 2.55 7.72
CA ASP A 150 23.57 2.67 9.17
C ASP A 150 22.11 3.00 9.54
N GLY A 151 21.17 2.57 8.70
CA GLY A 151 19.74 2.80 8.91
C GLY A 151 19.14 3.97 8.15
N ASP A 152 19.95 4.87 7.58
CA ASP A 152 19.55 6.09 6.86
C ASP A 152 19.64 5.89 5.35
N ASN A 153 18.56 6.20 4.63
CA ASN A 153 18.51 6.05 3.18
C ASN A 153 19.08 7.31 2.52
N HIS A 154 19.91 7.06 1.52
CA HIS A 154 20.55 8.06 0.69
C HIS A 154 19.97 7.93 -0.72
N HIS A 155 19.50 9.04 -1.27
CA HIS A 155 18.89 9.09 -2.60
C HIS A 155 19.81 9.81 -3.55
N ILE A 156 20.20 9.12 -4.61
CA ILE A 156 21.05 9.63 -5.67
C ILE A 156 20.18 10.08 -6.82
N GLN A 157 20.34 11.35 -7.20
CA GLN A 157 19.68 11.93 -8.34
C GLN A 157 20.70 12.62 -9.22
N THR A 158 20.46 12.62 -10.53
CA THR A 158 21.16 13.55 -11.43
C THR A 158 20.76 14.99 -11.10
N ASP A 159 21.65 15.93 -11.33
CA ASP A 159 21.39 17.35 -11.09
C ASP A 159 20.11 17.86 -11.80
N GLU A 160 19.86 17.43 -13.03
CA GLU A 160 18.61 17.73 -13.76
C GLU A 160 17.35 17.24 -13.01
N ALA A 161 17.34 15.97 -12.60
CA ALA A 161 16.22 15.37 -11.89
C ALA A 161 15.96 16.04 -10.53
N TYR A 162 17.03 16.42 -9.82
CA TYR A 162 16.90 17.17 -8.58
C TYR A 162 16.27 18.55 -8.80
N ARG A 163 16.72 19.31 -9.81
CA ARG A 163 16.12 20.63 -10.13
C ARG A 163 14.64 20.56 -10.48
N GLN A 164 14.20 19.47 -11.12
CA GLN A 164 12.80 19.27 -11.50
C GLN A 164 11.89 18.87 -10.33
N THR A 165 12.46 18.24 -9.29
CA THR A 165 11.69 17.70 -8.17
C THR A 165 11.88 18.49 -6.88
N ARG A 166 12.85 19.41 -6.81
CA ARG A 166 13.06 20.27 -5.64
C ARG A 166 11.80 21.07 -5.31
N ILE A 167 11.53 21.19 -4.01
CA ILE A 167 10.44 22.03 -3.51
C ILE A 167 10.97 23.37 -3.00
N ARG A 168 10.07 24.31 -2.73
CA ARG A 168 10.45 25.59 -2.15
C ARG A 168 11.09 25.38 -0.78
N GLY A 169 12.31 25.89 -0.61
CA GLY A 169 13.11 25.76 0.62
C GLY A 169 14.20 24.70 0.55
N ASP A 170 14.21 23.87 -0.50
CA ASP A 170 15.32 22.94 -0.73
C ASP A 170 16.61 23.71 -1.14
N PRO A 171 17.82 23.18 -0.80
CA PRO A 171 19.08 23.81 -1.15
C PRO A 171 19.23 23.96 -2.67
N GLU A 172 19.80 25.08 -3.11
CA GLU A 172 20.17 25.24 -4.51
C GLU A 172 21.47 24.49 -4.81
N ILE A 173 21.56 23.95 -6.02
CA ILE A 173 22.76 23.27 -6.51
C ILE A 173 23.41 24.09 -7.62
N ASP A 174 24.73 24.06 -7.70
CA ASP A 174 25.49 24.85 -8.66
C ASP A 174 25.16 24.52 -10.12
N TRP A 175 25.40 25.46 -11.01
CA TRP A 175 25.33 25.20 -12.45
C TRP A 175 26.68 24.66 -12.94
N SER A 176 26.66 23.47 -13.52
CA SER A 176 27.80 22.84 -14.16
C SER A 176 27.46 22.56 -15.62
N SER A 177 28.44 22.69 -16.51
CA SER A 177 28.29 22.25 -17.92
C SER A 177 28.36 20.73 -18.06
N ASP A 178 28.97 20.05 -17.09
CA ASP A 178 29.12 18.59 -17.04
C ASP A 178 28.03 18.00 -16.13
N ASP A 179 27.35 16.94 -16.58
CA ASP A 179 26.40 16.19 -15.76
C ASP A 179 27.07 15.67 -14.48
N TYR A 180 26.37 15.81 -13.35
CA TYR A 180 26.82 15.28 -12.08
C TYR A 180 25.64 14.75 -11.26
N MET A 181 25.98 14.11 -10.14
CA MET A 181 24.99 13.50 -9.25
C MET A 181 25.04 14.20 -7.90
N VAL A 182 23.86 14.31 -7.30
CA VAL A 182 23.67 14.79 -5.94
C VAL A 182 23.09 13.66 -5.10
N VAL A 183 23.41 13.70 -3.82
CA VAL A 183 22.86 12.82 -2.80
C VAL A 183 22.24 13.64 -1.69
N TRP A 184 21.10 13.19 -1.19
CA TRP A 184 20.46 13.69 0.02
C TRP A 184 19.93 12.52 0.83
N ARG A 185 19.79 12.70 2.14
CA ARG A 185 19.36 11.64 3.06
C ARG A 185 17.97 11.90 3.58
N ASP A 186 17.30 10.84 4.01
CA ASP A 186 16.02 10.98 4.71
C ASP A 186 16.16 11.80 6.01
N SER A 187 17.33 11.72 6.66
CA SER A 187 17.65 12.55 7.83
C SER A 187 17.87 14.04 7.52
N ASP A 188 18.07 14.39 6.24
CA ASP A 188 18.19 15.79 5.80
C ASP A 188 16.83 16.44 5.58
N ILE A 189 15.72 15.69 5.58
CA ILE A 189 14.37 16.26 5.55
C ILE A 189 14.14 17.01 6.87
N GLY A 190 13.93 18.33 6.79
CA GLY A 190 14.04 19.24 7.93
C GLY A 190 13.27 18.79 9.16
N ARG A 191 13.98 18.61 10.28
CA ARG A 191 13.41 18.65 11.63
C ARG A 191 13.79 20.01 12.21
N ASP A 192 12.82 20.91 12.31
CA ASP A 192 12.97 22.23 12.93
C ASP A 192 14.06 23.15 12.34
N ALA A 193 13.73 23.86 11.27
CA ALA A 193 14.39 25.13 10.96
C ALA A 193 13.66 26.26 11.72
N HIS A 194 13.93 26.39 13.02
CA HIS A 194 13.51 27.55 13.79
C HIS A 194 14.28 28.81 13.35
N SER A 195 13.54 29.93 13.30
CA SER A 195 14.00 31.27 13.71
C SER A 195 15.10 31.94 12.87
N TYR A 196 14.67 32.76 11.92
CA TYR A 196 15.28 34.07 11.70
C TYR A 196 14.19 35.05 11.24
N ASP A 197 14.06 36.15 11.98
CA ASP A 197 13.22 37.34 11.77
C ASP A 197 11.72 37.27 12.16
N ASP A 198 11.43 37.47 13.46
CA ASP A 198 10.52 38.56 13.90
C ASP A 198 10.73 38.88 15.40
N ASP A 199 11.80 39.62 15.71
CA ASP A 199 11.95 40.30 17.01
C ASP A 199 10.98 41.50 17.06
N ASN A 200 9.85 41.36 17.76
CA ASN A 200 9.29 42.35 18.70
C ASN A 200 7.84 42.02 19.09
N ASN A 201 7.64 41.19 20.13
CA ASN A 201 6.68 41.52 21.17
C ASN A 201 6.87 40.63 22.41
N ASN A 202 7.38 41.24 23.47
CA ASN A 202 7.27 40.72 24.83
C ASN A 202 5.79 40.65 25.21
N ASN A 203 5.31 39.46 25.57
CA ASN A 203 4.36 39.28 26.67
C ASN A 203 4.59 37.90 27.28
N ASP A 204 4.86 37.91 28.58
CA ASP A 204 5.02 36.76 29.45
C ASP A 204 3.75 35.90 29.50
N ASP A 205 3.89 34.58 29.33
CA ASP A 205 3.19 33.51 30.09
C ASP A 205 3.69 32.13 29.57
N ASP A 206 3.92 31.19 30.49
CA ASP A 206 4.64 29.91 30.33
C ASP A 206 4.28 29.06 29.08
N ASP A 207 5.24 28.88 28.15
CA ASP A 207 5.10 28.04 26.95
C ASP A 207 6.18 26.92 26.86
N ASP A 208 5.69 25.68 26.75
CA ASP A 208 6.40 24.42 26.49
C ASP A 208 6.79 24.30 25.00
N PRO A 209 8.04 23.96 24.62
CA PRO A 209 8.47 23.98 23.21
C PRO A 209 7.99 22.73 22.48
N SER A 210 6.74 22.77 22.01
CA SER A 210 6.09 21.72 21.23
C SER A 210 5.87 22.14 19.78
N TYR A 211 6.75 21.62 18.92
CA TYR A 211 6.60 21.29 17.50
C TYR A 211 5.51 21.99 16.67
N GLY A 212 5.95 22.66 15.60
CA GLY A 212 5.13 23.33 14.59
C GLY A 212 4.35 22.41 13.66
N GLU A 213 3.44 21.61 14.20
CA GLU A 213 2.34 21.05 13.42
C GLU A 213 1.18 22.07 13.35
N LEU A 214 0.81 22.48 12.14
CA LEU A 214 -0.34 23.35 11.91
C LEU A 214 -1.63 22.67 12.40
N LYS A 215 -2.01 22.98 13.65
CA LYS A 215 -3.25 22.57 14.30
C LYS A 215 -4.47 22.95 13.48
N ARG A 216 -5.30 21.96 13.13
CA ARG A 216 -6.70 22.19 12.77
C ARG A 216 -7.54 22.37 14.05
N ARG A 217 -7.97 23.60 14.35
CA ARG A 217 -9.08 23.84 15.29
C ARG A 217 -10.41 23.53 14.60
N GLY A 218 -11.21 22.64 15.19
CA GLY A 218 -12.68 22.78 15.15
C GLY A 218 -13.52 21.61 14.62
N LEU A 219 -14.35 21.11 15.55
CA LEU A 219 -15.63 20.40 15.43
C LEU A 219 -15.67 18.91 15.07
N ARG A 220 -16.32 18.18 15.99
CA ARG A 220 -16.67 16.76 16.02
C ARG A 220 -17.39 16.32 14.75
N THR A 221 -16.62 15.92 13.73
CA THR A 221 -17.10 15.17 12.57
C THR A 221 -15.98 14.29 12.07
N ARG A 222 -16.24 12.97 12.08
CA ARG A 222 -15.40 11.86 11.64
C ARG A 222 -14.84 12.14 10.24
N SER A 223 -13.59 12.59 10.15
CA SER A 223 -12.93 12.93 8.89
C SER A 223 -11.89 11.86 8.55
N PRO A 224 -11.79 11.39 7.29
CA PRO A 224 -10.77 10.43 6.85
C PRO A 224 -9.34 10.94 7.10
N LEU A 225 -8.40 10.03 7.34
CA LEU A 225 -6.96 10.34 7.53
C LEU A 225 -6.33 10.90 6.26
N CYS A 226 -6.69 10.32 5.12
CA CYS A 226 -6.29 10.75 3.79
C CYS A 226 -7.46 10.65 2.79
N SER A 227 -7.26 11.14 1.56
CA SER A 227 -8.25 11.04 0.49
C SER A 227 -8.53 9.60 0.03
N SER A 228 -7.57 8.68 0.18
CA SER A 228 -7.74 7.25 -0.15
C SER A 228 -8.72 6.56 0.80
N ASP A 229 -8.65 6.86 2.09
CA ASP A 229 -9.59 6.37 3.10
C ASP A 229 -11.00 6.96 2.93
N GLY A 230 -11.12 8.08 2.22
CA GLY A 230 -12.38 8.74 1.92
C GLY A 230 -13.13 8.15 0.72
N LEU A 231 -12.51 7.23 -0.05
CA LEU A 231 -13.20 6.51 -1.11
C LEU A 231 -14.30 5.63 -0.50
N ASP A 232 -15.52 5.68 -1.04
CA ASP A 232 -16.68 4.99 -0.44
C ASP A 232 -16.42 3.48 -0.30
N PHE A 233 -15.74 2.89 -1.29
CA PHE A 233 -15.29 1.50 -1.24
C PHE A 233 -14.28 1.21 -0.11
N ASN A 234 -13.27 2.08 0.08
CA ASN A 234 -12.24 1.90 1.11
C ASN A 234 -12.77 2.19 2.52
N ALA A 235 -13.75 3.11 2.63
CA ALA A 235 -14.38 3.53 3.88
C ALA A 235 -15.48 2.56 4.35
N ASP A 236 -15.92 1.63 3.50
CA ASP A 236 -16.99 0.69 3.81
C ASP A 236 -16.60 -0.15 5.04
N ALA A 237 -17.37 -0.02 6.13
CA ALA A 237 -17.16 -0.78 7.35
C ALA A 237 -17.30 -2.30 7.14
N THR A 238 -17.92 -2.72 6.04
CA THR A 238 -18.04 -4.11 5.62
C THR A 238 -16.95 -4.55 4.65
N HIS A 239 -15.96 -3.71 4.35
CA HIS A 239 -14.88 -4.07 3.44
C HIS A 239 -14.12 -5.33 3.93
N PRO A 240 -13.79 -6.31 3.07
CA PRO A 240 -13.15 -7.58 3.47
C PRO A 240 -11.84 -7.44 4.25
N ILE A 241 -11.17 -6.29 4.12
CA ILE A 241 -9.97 -5.96 4.91
C ILE A 241 -10.33 -5.68 6.39
N TYR A 242 -11.52 -5.14 6.66
CA TYR A 242 -11.99 -4.91 8.03
C TYR A 242 -12.86 -6.04 8.60
N GLN A 243 -13.27 -7.01 7.77
CA GLN A 243 -14.10 -8.11 8.23
C GLN A 243 -13.32 -9.03 9.17
N GLY A 244 -13.69 -8.98 10.45
CA GLY A 244 -13.10 -9.77 11.53
C GLY A 244 -12.02 -9.02 12.29
N LEU A 245 -12.35 -7.89 12.89
CA LEU A 245 -11.37 -7.06 13.58
C LEU A 245 -11.83 -6.75 15.03
N ASP A 246 -12.49 -7.70 15.71
CA ASP A 246 -12.92 -7.47 17.10
C ASP A 246 -12.74 -8.71 17.98
N THR A 247 -11.59 -8.76 18.67
CA THR A 247 -11.48 -9.32 20.02
C THR A 247 -10.30 -8.61 20.69
N ARG A 248 -10.55 -7.75 21.68
CA ARG A 248 -9.53 -7.45 22.68
C ARG A 248 -10.03 -7.86 24.06
N SER A 249 -9.16 -8.59 24.72
CA SER A 249 -9.30 -9.36 25.95
C SER A 249 -9.64 -8.54 27.18
N GLU A 250 -10.42 -9.14 28.08
CA GLU A 250 -10.83 -8.62 29.39
C GLU A 250 -9.67 -8.37 30.40
N ALA A 251 -8.41 -8.50 30.01
CA ALA A 251 -7.26 -8.48 30.92
C ALA A 251 -6.65 -7.09 31.18
N GLU A 252 -6.98 -6.05 30.42
CA GLU A 252 -6.34 -4.71 30.53
C GLU A 252 -7.22 -3.66 31.25
N ARG A 253 -8.36 -4.05 31.83
CA ARG A 253 -9.27 -3.12 32.55
C ARG A 253 -8.87 -2.80 34.00
N PHE A 254 -7.75 -3.33 34.51
CA PHE A 254 -7.41 -3.26 35.94
C PHE A 254 -6.13 -2.48 36.30
N ALA A 255 -5.67 -1.54 35.47
CA ALA A 255 -4.43 -0.81 35.78
C ALA A 255 -4.53 0.72 35.98
N ASP A 256 -5.64 1.40 35.68
CA ASP A 256 -5.73 2.87 35.83
C ASP A 256 -7.03 3.34 36.50
N LEU A 257 -7.21 2.94 37.76
CA LEU A 257 -8.17 3.56 38.67
C LEU A 257 -7.46 3.81 40.01
N ASP A 258 -6.70 4.90 40.08
CA ASP A 258 -6.49 5.56 41.36
C ASP A 258 -6.65 7.08 41.26
N SER A 259 -7.37 7.59 42.25
CA SER A 259 -7.66 8.98 42.62
C SER A 259 -8.64 9.83 41.78
N ASP A 260 -9.76 10.10 42.48
CA ASP A 260 -10.64 11.27 42.44
C ASP A 260 -11.49 11.55 41.19
N VAL A 261 -12.81 11.32 41.32
CA VAL A 261 -13.81 12.40 41.34
C VAL A 261 -15.20 11.84 41.70
N SER A 262 -15.92 12.63 42.49
CA SER A 262 -17.11 12.32 43.26
C SER A 262 -18.37 11.95 42.46
N VAL A 263 -19.18 11.05 43.03
CA VAL A 263 -20.40 10.44 42.49
C VAL A 263 -21.62 11.37 42.69
N ASP A 264 -22.39 11.62 41.63
CA ASP A 264 -23.74 12.22 41.68
C ASP A 264 -24.80 11.13 41.31
N PRO A 265 -25.83 10.85 42.14
CA PRO A 265 -26.63 9.64 42.06
C PRO A 265 -27.88 9.85 41.20
N SER A 266 -27.79 9.50 39.91
CA SER A 266 -28.98 9.33 39.06
C SER A 266 -28.84 8.22 38.00
N SER A 267 -28.18 7.11 38.39
CA SER A 267 -28.20 5.84 37.64
C SER A 267 -28.52 4.67 38.57
N PRO A 268 -29.57 3.88 38.32
CA PRO A 268 -29.63 2.53 38.81
C PRO A 268 -28.88 1.63 37.83
N HIS A 269 -27.60 1.41 38.12
CA HIS A 269 -26.83 0.32 37.55
C HIS A 269 -27.02 -0.94 38.39
N GLN A 270 -26.86 -2.08 37.70
CA GLN A 270 -26.36 -3.36 38.21
C GLN A 270 -27.31 -4.19 39.07
N LEU A 271 -27.87 -5.24 38.47
CA LEU A 271 -27.70 -6.58 39.00
C LEU A 271 -27.68 -7.60 37.85
N LEU A 272 -26.74 -8.56 37.98
CA LEU A 272 -26.63 -9.86 37.33
C LEU A 272 -25.80 -9.95 36.04
N ALA A 273 -24.50 -10.07 36.27
CA ALA A 273 -23.68 -11.04 35.55
C ALA A 273 -24.27 -12.46 35.69
N ARG A 274 -24.39 -13.17 34.57
CA ARG A 274 -24.31 -14.64 34.53
C ARG A 274 -23.51 -15.05 33.30
N GLN A 275 -22.48 -15.85 33.57
CA GLN A 275 -21.68 -16.61 32.61
C GLN A 275 -22.55 -17.57 31.79
N ASP A 276 -22.16 -17.78 30.54
CA ASP A 276 -22.04 -19.10 29.90
C ASP A 276 -21.09 -18.94 28.70
N GLN A 277 -19.79 -19.21 28.84
CA GLN A 277 -19.11 -20.47 28.50
C GLN A 277 -19.45 -21.09 27.13
N THR A 278 -18.37 -21.40 26.41
CA THR A 278 -18.24 -22.36 25.31
C THR A 278 -19.01 -22.09 24.01
N MET A 279 -18.33 -21.49 23.03
CA MET A 279 -18.36 -21.98 21.65
C MET A 279 -16.98 -21.84 21.01
N THR A 280 -16.31 -22.97 20.88
CA THR A 280 -15.18 -23.21 19.99
C THR A 280 -15.68 -23.18 18.56
N GLY A 281 -15.49 -22.05 17.86
CA GLY A 281 -15.79 -21.94 16.44
C GLY A 281 -14.93 -20.85 15.82
N ASN A 282 -13.99 -21.24 14.96
CA ASN A 282 -13.17 -20.33 14.15
C ASN A 282 -14.08 -19.55 13.19
N GLY A 283 -14.53 -18.37 13.63
CA GLY A 283 -15.29 -17.42 12.86
C GLY A 283 -14.62 -16.06 12.87
N ALA A 284 -13.88 -15.77 11.80
CA ALA A 284 -13.50 -14.45 11.29
C ALA A 284 -13.16 -13.38 12.35
N GLY A 285 -11.91 -13.37 12.80
CA GLY A 285 -11.27 -12.08 13.00
C GLY A 285 -9.86 -12.04 13.60
N VAL A 286 -8.96 -11.32 12.94
CA VAL A 286 -7.61 -11.02 13.43
C VAL A 286 -7.66 -9.65 14.06
N ASN A 287 -7.32 -9.52 15.33
CA ASN A 287 -7.06 -8.19 15.87
C ASN A 287 -5.77 -7.69 15.20
N LEU A 288 -5.76 -6.52 14.55
CA LEU A 288 -4.52 -5.94 13.98
C LEU A 288 -3.42 -5.85 15.05
N ALA A 289 -3.77 -5.64 16.32
CA ALA A 289 -2.85 -5.70 17.45
C ALA A 289 -2.30 -7.12 17.73
N SER A 290 -3.05 -8.18 17.41
CA SER A 290 -2.62 -9.58 17.58
C SER A 290 -1.77 -10.12 16.44
N SER A 291 -1.78 -9.45 15.28
CA SER A 291 -0.95 -9.83 14.12
C SER A 291 0.28 -8.94 13.95
N VAL A 292 0.50 -7.96 14.83
CA VAL A 292 1.68 -7.07 14.77
C VAL A 292 2.96 -7.88 14.65
N GLY A 293 3.69 -7.65 13.56
CA GLY A 293 4.97 -8.29 13.24
C GLY A 293 4.85 -9.76 12.78
N SER A 294 3.65 -10.32 12.71
CA SER A 294 3.43 -11.68 12.23
C SER A 294 3.58 -11.74 10.71
N THR A 295 4.41 -12.65 10.22
CA THR A 295 4.55 -12.94 8.78
C THR A 295 3.64 -14.09 8.32
N ALA A 296 2.77 -14.59 9.19
CA ALA A 296 1.86 -15.68 8.85
C ALA A 296 0.90 -15.26 7.70
N GLY A 297 0.91 -16.04 6.62
CA GLY A 297 0.13 -15.77 5.41
C GLY A 297 0.93 -15.11 4.27
N CYS A 298 2.11 -14.57 4.56
CA CYS A 298 3.05 -14.14 3.52
C CYS A 298 3.80 -15.34 2.90
N PRO A 299 4.25 -15.22 1.63
CA PRO A 299 5.07 -16.25 0.98
C PRO A 299 6.36 -16.55 1.74
N THR A 300 6.65 -17.83 1.93
CA THR A 300 7.91 -18.30 2.54
C THR A 300 9.04 -18.41 1.53
N ALA A 301 8.71 -18.58 0.24
CA ALA A 301 9.62 -18.49 -0.89
C ALA A 301 9.37 -17.20 -1.68
N ARG A 302 10.37 -16.77 -2.46
CA ARG A 302 10.30 -15.54 -3.27
C ARG A 302 9.21 -15.66 -4.34
N LYS A 303 8.39 -14.60 -4.48
CA LYS A 303 7.38 -14.44 -5.53
C LYS A 303 7.62 -13.14 -6.29
N VAL A 304 7.07 -13.04 -7.49
CA VAL A 304 7.07 -11.81 -8.29
C VAL A 304 5.62 -11.37 -8.54
N ALA A 305 5.34 -10.11 -8.24
CA ALA A 305 4.12 -9.43 -8.63
C ALA A 305 4.39 -8.67 -9.93
N LEU A 306 3.82 -9.14 -11.04
CA LEU A 306 3.91 -8.46 -12.33
C LEU A 306 2.98 -7.25 -12.35
N VAL A 307 3.50 -6.08 -12.70
CA VAL A 307 2.77 -4.80 -12.64
C VAL A 307 2.68 -4.16 -14.02
N GLY A 308 1.53 -3.54 -14.27
CA GLY A 308 1.35 -2.62 -15.38
C GLY A 308 1.54 -1.18 -14.94
N ILE A 309 2.20 -0.35 -15.74
CA ILE A 309 2.38 1.07 -15.46
C ILE A 309 1.93 1.86 -16.68
N ALA A 310 1.11 2.88 -16.47
CA ALA A 310 0.72 3.83 -17.49
C ALA A 310 1.15 5.23 -17.08
N THR A 311 1.57 6.05 -18.04
CA THR A 311 1.83 7.48 -17.84
C THR A 311 0.77 8.27 -18.56
N ASP A 312 0.29 9.36 -17.96
CA ASP A 312 -0.49 10.35 -18.71
C ASP A 312 0.41 11.34 -19.44
N CYS A 313 -0.22 12.17 -20.27
CA CYS A 313 0.43 13.21 -21.04
C CYS A 313 1.16 14.22 -20.17
N THR A 314 0.64 14.51 -18.98
CA THR A 314 1.22 15.50 -18.06
C THR A 314 2.51 14.99 -17.45
N TYR A 315 2.53 13.72 -17.06
CA TYR A 315 3.73 13.02 -16.61
C TYR A 315 4.76 12.96 -17.74
N SER A 316 4.33 12.53 -18.92
CA SER A 316 5.22 12.39 -20.08
C SER A 316 5.85 13.72 -20.51
N ALA A 317 5.12 14.83 -20.38
CA ALA A 317 5.60 16.17 -20.68
C ALA A 317 6.71 16.69 -19.74
N THR A 318 6.92 16.06 -18.58
CA THR A 318 8.03 16.44 -17.67
C THR A 318 9.38 15.91 -18.11
N PHE A 319 9.42 15.03 -19.11
CA PHE A 319 10.63 14.35 -19.56
C PHE A 319 11.00 14.76 -20.98
N ASN A 320 12.30 14.79 -21.26
CA ASN A 320 12.81 15.16 -22.58
C ASN A 320 12.66 14.04 -23.63
N SER A 321 12.51 12.79 -23.19
CA SER A 321 12.38 11.64 -24.09
C SER A 321 11.64 10.46 -23.45
N SER A 322 11.03 9.61 -24.28
CA SER A 322 10.42 8.35 -23.84
C SER A 322 11.41 7.40 -23.16
N GLN A 323 12.68 7.44 -23.54
CA GLN A 323 13.74 6.67 -22.90
C GLN A 323 13.97 7.14 -21.46
N SER A 324 13.99 8.46 -21.22
CA SER A 324 14.13 9.00 -19.87
C SER A 324 12.93 8.69 -18.98
N ILE A 325 11.71 8.71 -19.53
CA ILE A 325 10.48 8.25 -18.85
C ILE A 325 10.65 6.79 -18.42
N ARG A 326 11.01 5.92 -19.37
CA ARG A 326 11.20 4.48 -19.11
C ARG A 326 12.24 4.23 -18.02
N GLN A 327 13.40 4.88 -18.10
CA GLN A 327 14.47 4.72 -17.11
C GLN A 327 14.02 5.17 -15.72
N HIS A 328 13.33 6.31 -15.63
CA HIS A 328 12.83 6.82 -14.35
C HIS A 328 11.80 5.87 -13.72
N ILE A 329 10.85 5.35 -14.52
CA ILE A 329 9.83 4.40 -14.02
C ILE A 329 10.48 3.12 -13.51
N ILE A 330 11.41 2.56 -14.28
CA ILE A 330 12.18 1.38 -13.88
C ILE A 330 12.92 1.64 -12.56
N SER A 331 13.53 2.82 -12.41
CA SER A 331 14.22 3.23 -11.18
C SER A 331 13.26 3.25 -9.98
N THR A 332 12.10 3.89 -10.13
CA THR A 332 11.04 3.95 -9.11
C THR A 332 10.60 2.56 -8.66
N VAL A 333 10.33 1.65 -9.60
CA VAL A 333 9.92 0.27 -9.28
C VAL A 333 11.06 -0.51 -8.64
N ASN A 334 12.31 -0.35 -9.11
CA ASN A 334 13.48 -1.01 -8.53
C ASN A 334 13.69 -0.66 -7.05
N MET A 335 13.49 0.62 -6.70
CA MET A 335 13.57 1.09 -5.33
C MET A 335 12.41 0.55 -4.48
N ALA A 336 11.17 0.68 -4.94
CA ALA A 336 10.01 0.16 -4.22
C ALA A 336 10.07 -1.37 -4.04
N SER A 337 10.52 -2.11 -5.06
CA SER A 337 10.65 -3.57 -5.00
C SER A 337 11.56 -4.04 -3.87
N GLN A 338 12.61 -3.28 -3.52
CA GLN A 338 13.49 -3.63 -2.40
C GLN A 338 12.72 -3.74 -1.07
N LEU A 339 11.80 -2.80 -0.83
CA LEU A 339 11.00 -2.76 0.38
C LEU A 339 10.07 -3.98 0.45
N TYR A 340 9.40 -4.32 -0.64
CA TYR A 340 8.51 -5.48 -0.71
C TYR A 340 9.27 -6.81 -0.64
N GLU A 341 10.41 -6.90 -1.30
CA GLU A 341 11.25 -8.10 -1.31
C GLU A 341 11.76 -8.40 0.10
N SER A 342 12.32 -7.40 0.77
CA SER A 342 12.87 -7.56 2.12
C SER A 342 11.81 -7.74 3.22
N THR A 343 10.56 -7.33 2.98
CA THR A 343 9.49 -7.41 3.98
C THR A 343 8.56 -8.61 3.78
N PHE A 344 8.27 -8.96 2.53
CA PHE A 344 7.21 -9.91 2.18
C PHE A 344 7.68 -11.07 1.30
N ASN A 345 8.97 -11.14 0.92
CA ASN A 345 9.49 -12.04 -0.12
C ASN A 345 8.78 -11.87 -1.48
N ILE A 346 8.30 -10.67 -1.78
CA ILE A 346 7.61 -10.36 -3.04
C ILE A 346 8.37 -9.26 -3.76
N SER A 347 8.84 -9.52 -4.97
CA SER A 347 9.41 -8.50 -5.85
C SER A 347 8.34 -7.88 -6.74
N LEU A 348 8.54 -6.63 -7.14
CA LEU A 348 7.69 -5.93 -8.11
C LEU A 348 8.40 -5.92 -9.47
N GLY A 349 7.78 -6.51 -10.48
CA GLY A 349 8.34 -6.60 -11.83
C GLY A 349 7.43 -5.95 -12.87
N ILE A 350 7.98 -5.12 -13.75
CA ILE A 350 7.22 -4.46 -14.82
C ILE A 350 6.96 -5.46 -15.95
N GLN A 351 5.70 -5.66 -16.30
CA GLN A 351 5.29 -6.46 -17.47
C GLN A 351 4.70 -5.59 -18.58
N ASN A 352 3.91 -4.57 -18.25
CA ASN A 352 3.37 -3.66 -19.26
C ASN A 352 3.69 -2.22 -18.91
N LEU A 353 4.22 -1.48 -19.88
CA LEU A 353 4.47 -0.05 -19.75
C LEU A 353 3.73 0.70 -20.86
N THR A 354 2.84 1.61 -20.50
CA THR A 354 2.11 2.45 -21.45
C THR A 354 2.62 3.89 -21.33
N ILE A 355 3.26 4.39 -22.38
CA ILE A 355 3.77 5.76 -22.46
C ILE A 355 2.86 6.59 -23.35
N SER A 356 2.17 7.57 -22.75
CA SER A 356 1.33 8.50 -23.50
C SER A 356 2.15 9.60 -24.16
N ASP A 357 1.64 10.15 -25.26
CA ASP A 357 2.20 11.34 -25.88
C ASP A 357 2.19 12.52 -24.88
N ALA A 358 3.26 13.33 -24.89
CA ALA A 358 3.38 14.51 -24.03
C ALA A 358 2.31 15.57 -24.32
N ASN A 359 1.74 15.57 -25.52
CA ASN A 359 0.65 16.48 -25.88
C ASN A 359 -0.68 15.94 -25.34
N CYS A 360 -1.18 16.59 -24.29
CA CYS A 360 -2.48 16.25 -23.76
C CYS A 360 -3.60 16.49 -24.78
N PRO A 361 -4.57 15.56 -24.92
CA PRO A 361 -5.71 15.79 -25.77
C PRO A 361 -6.62 16.88 -25.20
N SER A 362 -7.30 17.60 -26.09
CA SER A 362 -8.26 18.64 -25.70
C SER A 362 -9.55 18.08 -25.11
N LYS A 363 -9.83 16.78 -25.30
CA LYS A 363 -10.97 16.05 -24.74
C LYS A 363 -10.55 14.63 -24.37
N PRO A 364 -11.11 14.03 -23.30
CA PRO A 364 -10.90 12.63 -22.98
C PRO A 364 -11.30 11.74 -24.16
N THR A 365 -10.51 10.70 -24.45
CA THR A 365 -10.82 9.73 -25.51
C THR A 365 -11.41 8.44 -24.95
N GLU A 366 -12.13 7.68 -25.77
CA GLU A 366 -12.71 6.40 -25.32
C GLU A 366 -11.63 5.36 -24.99
N GLN A 367 -10.50 5.41 -25.69
CA GLN A 367 -9.40 4.45 -25.56
C GLN A 367 -8.50 4.74 -24.35
N ALA A 368 -8.34 6.01 -23.97
CA ALA A 368 -7.55 6.45 -22.82
C ALA A 368 -8.27 7.60 -22.08
N PRO A 369 -9.42 7.32 -21.43
CA PRO A 369 -10.26 8.38 -20.84
C PRO A 369 -9.59 9.09 -19.66
N TRP A 370 -8.59 8.44 -19.06
CA TRP A 370 -7.75 8.98 -17.98
C TRP A 370 -6.65 9.93 -18.48
N ASN A 371 -6.32 9.93 -19.78
CA ASN A 371 -5.26 10.75 -20.35
C ASN A 371 -5.75 12.17 -20.68
N VAL A 372 -5.80 13.03 -19.66
CA VAL A 372 -6.33 14.40 -19.75
C VAL A 372 -5.39 15.40 -19.07
N PRO A 373 -5.38 16.68 -19.47
CA PRO A 373 -4.54 17.69 -18.81
C PRO A 373 -4.96 17.96 -17.36
N CYS A 374 -4.07 18.55 -16.56
CA CYS A 374 -4.42 19.05 -15.23
C CYS A 374 -5.39 20.25 -15.36
N GLY A 375 -6.33 20.41 -14.43
CA GLY A 375 -7.16 21.62 -14.34
C GLY A 375 -8.47 21.66 -15.14
N GLY A 376 -9.05 20.51 -15.52
CA GLY A 376 -10.35 20.42 -16.23
C GLY A 376 -11.57 20.06 -15.37
N GLY A 377 -11.50 20.20 -14.04
CA GLY A 377 -12.51 19.68 -13.11
C GLY A 377 -12.43 18.15 -12.90
N VAL A 378 -11.40 17.50 -13.45
CA VAL A 378 -11.09 16.08 -13.23
C VAL A 378 -10.14 15.98 -12.04
N THR A 379 -10.63 15.42 -10.94
CA THR A 379 -9.86 15.19 -9.71
C THR A 379 -8.97 13.94 -9.83
N ILE A 380 -8.05 13.76 -8.89
CA ILE A 380 -7.27 12.51 -8.78
C ILE A 380 -8.17 11.29 -8.54
N ALA A 381 -9.29 11.44 -7.83
CA ALA A 381 -10.29 10.39 -7.65
C ALA A 381 -11.00 10.06 -8.98
N ASP A 382 -11.33 11.06 -9.80
CA ASP A 382 -11.88 10.84 -11.14
C ASP A 382 -10.88 10.11 -12.03
N ARG A 383 -9.60 10.47 -11.96
CA ARG A 383 -8.51 9.77 -12.68
C ARG A 383 -8.43 8.31 -12.28
N LEU A 384 -8.47 8.00 -10.98
CA LEU A 384 -8.49 6.62 -10.49
C LEU A 384 -9.70 5.86 -11.03
N ASN A 385 -10.89 6.47 -11.03
CA ASN A 385 -12.11 5.87 -11.56
C ASN A 385 -12.03 5.58 -13.06
N LEU A 386 -11.58 6.55 -13.86
CA LEU A 386 -11.43 6.41 -15.31
C LEU A 386 -10.36 5.37 -15.65
N PHE A 387 -9.25 5.36 -14.92
CA PHE A 387 -8.17 4.40 -15.09
C PHE A 387 -8.60 2.99 -14.68
N SER A 388 -9.39 2.86 -13.61
CA SER A 388 -9.94 1.58 -13.15
C SER A 388 -10.95 1.00 -14.13
N ALA A 389 -11.78 1.84 -14.76
CA ALA A 389 -12.66 1.42 -15.84
C ALA A 389 -11.88 0.90 -17.04
N TRP A 390 -10.80 1.59 -17.43
CA TRP A 390 -9.89 1.13 -18.49
C TRP A 390 -9.17 -0.18 -18.12
N ARG A 391 -8.62 -0.28 -16.91
CA ARG A 391 -7.99 -1.49 -16.36
C ARG A 391 -8.93 -2.68 -16.40
N GLY A 392 -10.20 -2.46 -16.07
CA GLY A 392 -11.24 -3.50 -16.05
C GLY A 392 -11.53 -4.13 -17.41
N LEU A 393 -11.11 -3.49 -18.52
CA LEU A 393 -11.22 -4.04 -19.86
C LEU A 393 -10.01 -4.90 -20.25
N SER A 394 -8.89 -4.78 -19.54
CA SER A 394 -7.67 -5.52 -19.85
C SER A 394 -7.77 -6.99 -19.41
N LYS A 395 -7.22 -7.89 -20.24
CA LYS A 395 -7.16 -9.35 -20.04
C LYS A 395 -5.77 -9.84 -19.63
N ASP A 396 -4.88 -8.94 -19.24
CA ASP A 396 -3.57 -9.27 -18.70
C ASP A 396 -3.68 -10.00 -17.34
N ARG A 397 -2.54 -10.56 -16.89
CA ARG A 397 -2.41 -11.18 -15.56
C ARG A 397 -1.62 -10.30 -14.59
N ASN A 398 -1.53 -8.99 -14.85
CA ASN A 398 -0.85 -8.06 -13.95
C ASN A 398 -1.56 -8.05 -12.60
N ALA A 399 -0.75 -8.11 -11.54
CA ALA A 399 -1.20 -8.04 -10.17
C ALA A 399 -1.97 -6.75 -9.89
N PHE A 400 -1.54 -5.64 -10.47
CA PHE A 400 -2.25 -4.37 -10.50
C PHE A 400 -1.67 -3.45 -11.58
N TRP A 401 -2.31 -2.30 -11.76
CA TRP A 401 -1.83 -1.22 -12.63
C TRP A 401 -1.65 0.09 -11.87
N THR A 402 -0.60 0.84 -12.20
CA THR A 402 -0.36 2.19 -11.66
C THR A 402 -0.43 3.23 -12.76
N LEU A 403 -1.22 4.29 -12.55
CA LEU A 403 -1.19 5.48 -13.38
C LEU A 403 -0.27 6.53 -12.77
N LEU A 404 0.71 7.00 -13.54
CA LEU A 404 1.61 8.09 -13.19
C LEU A 404 1.12 9.40 -13.80
N SER A 405 1.03 10.45 -12.98
CA SER A 405 0.51 11.77 -13.36
C SER A 405 1.30 12.88 -12.68
N THR A 406 1.19 14.13 -13.16
CA THR A 406 1.59 15.31 -12.38
C THR A 406 0.40 16.06 -11.79
N CYS A 407 -0.82 15.58 -12.05
CA CYS A 407 -2.04 16.27 -11.64
C CYS A 407 -2.42 15.88 -10.21
N ASN A 408 -1.84 16.57 -9.24
CA ASN A 408 -2.38 16.60 -7.91
C ASN A 408 -3.75 17.31 -7.90
N THR A 409 -4.62 16.86 -7.01
CA THR A 409 -5.81 17.63 -6.64
C THR A 409 -5.67 17.91 -5.16
N ASP A 410 -5.70 19.20 -4.80
CA ASP A 410 -5.30 19.68 -3.50
C ASP A 410 -3.89 19.15 -3.09
N ALA A 411 -3.70 18.70 -1.86
CA ALA A 411 -2.48 18.03 -1.41
C ALA A 411 -2.59 16.49 -1.42
N ALA A 412 -3.34 15.88 -2.34
CA ALA A 412 -3.28 14.43 -2.54
C ALA A 412 -2.20 14.08 -3.58
N VAL A 413 -1.22 13.25 -3.18
CA VAL A 413 -0.12 12.78 -4.04
C VAL A 413 -0.30 11.34 -4.54
N GLY A 414 -1.33 10.63 -4.09
CA GLY A 414 -1.66 9.28 -4.53
C GLY A 414 -3.05 8.83 -4.07
N LEU A 415 -3.59 7.81 -4.76
CA LEU A 415 -4.83 7.12 -4.40
C LEU A 415 -4.79 5.66 -4.88
N ALA A 416 -5.33 4.75 -4.08
CA ALA A 416 -5.39 3.33 -4.41
C ALA A 416 -6.66 2.65 -3.90
N TRP A 417 -7.12 1.64 -4.63
CA TRP A 417 -8.18 0.77 -4.14
C TRP A 417 -7.62 -0.25 -3.15
N LEU A 418 -8.22 -0.31 -1.95
CA LEU A 418 -7.75 -1.15 -0.86
C LEU A 418 -7.94 -2.64 -1.19
N GLY A 419 -6.87 -3.43 -1.07
CA GLY A 419 -6.89 -4.88 -1.18
C GLY A 419 -7.21 -5.44 -2.58
N GLN A 420 -6.98 -4.67 -3.66
CA GLN A 420 -7.31 -5.08 -5.03
C GLN A 420 -6.17 -5.81 -5.78
N LEU A 421 -5.17 -6.33 -5.07
CA LEU A 421 -4.13 -7.19 -5.66
C LEU A 421 -4.74 -8.41 -6.37
N CYS A 422 -4.22 -8.75 -7.55
CA CYS A 422 -4.66 -9.88 -8.38
C CYS A 422 -6.16 -9.88 -8.71
N VAL A 423 -6.84 -8.73 -8.65
CA VAL A 423 -8.24 -8.60 -9.04
C VAL A 423 -8.33 -8.29 -10.54
N GLU A 424 -8.87 -9.24 -11.28
CA GLU A 424 -9.18 -9.07 -12.70
C GLU A 424 -10.54 -8.37 -12.90
N GLY A 425 -10.64 -7.58 -13.96
CA GLY A 425 -11.86 -6.83 -14.30
C GLY A 425 -12.07 -5.59 -13.42
N SER A 426 -13.28 -5.04 -13.49
CA SER A 426 -13.69 -3.90 -12.66
C SER A 426 -15.08 -4.11 -12.07
N GLN A 427 -15.32 -3.51 -10.91
CA GLN A 427 -16.58 -3.54 -10.20
C GLN A 427 -17.13 -2.11 -10.06
N LYS A 428 -18.44 -1.94 -10.14
CA LYS A 428 -19.11 -0.67 -9.83
C LYS A 428 -19.56 -0.69 -8.38
N SER A 429 -19.14 0.28 -7.56
CA SER A 429 -19.76 0.46 -6.26
C SER A 429 -21.20 0.95 -6.47
N SER A 430 -22.17 0.26 -5.85
CA SER A 430 -23.60 0.61 -5.92
C SER A 430 -24.13 1.08 -4.55
N GLY A 431 -23.23 1.40 -3.62
CA GLY A 431 -23.54 1.75 -2.24
C GLY A 431 -22.92 3.08 -1.84
N GLY A 432 -23.56 4.19 -2.22
CA GLY A 432 -23.11 5.55 -1.92
C GLY A 432 -23.68 6.55 -2.91
N ASN A 433 -23.52 7.84 -2.64
CA ASN A 433 -23.86 8.92 -3.57
C ASN A 433 -22.82 9.07 -4.71
N SER A 434 -21.78 8.23 -4.73
CA SER A 434 -20.66 8.25 -5.69
C SER A 434 -20.72 7.08 -6.67
N ASN A 435 -20.32 7.32 -7.93
CA ASN A 435 -20.23 6.31 -8.99
C ASN A 435 -18.80 5.77 -9.10
N GLU A 436 -18.36 5.01 -8.10
CA GLU A 436 -16.99 4.45 -8.09
C GLU A 436 -16.85 3.22 -9.01
N THR A 437 -15.72 3.14 -9.72
CA THR A 437 -15.29 1.99 -10.52
C THR A 437 -13.99 1.46 -9.94
N ILE A 438 -14.05 0.28 -9.34
CA ILE A 438 -12.98 -0.36 -8.59
C ILE A 438 -12.28 -1.39 -9.48
N ALA A 439 -10.96 -1.41 -9.44
CA ALA A 439 -10.13 -2.42 -10.09
C ALA A 439 -8.80 -2.58 -9.33
N GLY A 440 -7.96 -3.55 -9.72
CA GLY A 440 -6.56 -3.61 -9.29
C GLY A 440 -5.75 -2.46 -9.88
N ALA A 441 -5.99 -1.23 -9.37
CA ALA A 441 -5.43 0.00 -9.91
C ALA A 441 -5.15 1.05 -8.81
N ASN A 442 -4.12 1.85 -9.03
CA ASN A 442 -3.80 3.03 -8.22
C ASN A 442 -3.27 4.18 -9.11
N VAL A 443 -3.21 5.39 -8.54
CA VAL A 443 -2.68 6.60 -9.17
C VAL A 443 -1.60 7.18 -8.27
N VAL A 444 -0.46 7.54 -8.86
CA VAL A 444 0.69 8.14 -8.18
C VAL A 444 1.04 9.45 -8.88
N VAL A 445 1.15 10.52 -8.11
CA VAL A 445 1.60 11.82 -8.60
C VAL A 445 3.11 11.93 -8.46
N LYS A 446 3.76 12.53 -9.46
CA LYS A 446 5.19 12.79 -9.44
C LYS A 446 5.58 13.71 -8.28
N THR A 447 6.46 13.24 -7.40
CA THR A 447 7.07 14.01 -6.30
C THR A 447 8.58 13.74 -6.22
N ALA A 448 9.28 14.42 -5.32
CA ALA A 448 10.68 14.12 -5.03
C ALA A 448 10.89 12.74 -4.36
N GLN A 449 9.84 12.16 -3.77
CA GLN A 449 9.83 10.86 -3.09
C GLN A 449 8.91 9.88 -3.82
N GLU A 450 8.88 9.95 -5.15
CA GLU A 450 7.92 9.21 -5.98
C GLU A 450 7.93 7.70 -5.70
N TRP A 451 9.08 7.10 -5.39
CA TRP A 451 9.15 5.68 -5.04
C TRP A 451 8.50 5.34 -3.70
N GLN A 452 8.54 6.24 -2.71
CA GLN A 452 7.87 6.05 -1.41
C GLN A 452 6.36 6.19 -1.59
N VAL A 453 5.91 7.16 -2.38
CA VAL A 453 4.49 7.32 -2.71
C VAL A 453 4.01 6.10 -3.49
N PHE A 454 4.76 5.65 -4.49
CA PHE A 454 4.48 4.42 -5.22
C PHE A 454 4.36 3.22 -4.26
N ALA A 455 5.34 3.02 -3.36
CA ALA A 455 5.29 1.95 -2.38
C ALA A 455 4.08 2.07 -1.41
N HIS A 456 3.69 3.27 -1.01
CA HIS A 456 2.51 3.51 -0.18
C HIS A 456 1.21 3.09 -0.88
N GLU A 457 1.02 3.52 -2.13
CA GLU A 457 -0.19 3.19 -2.91
C GLU A 457 -0.25 1.70 -3.29
N VAL A 458 0.90 1.10 -3.56
CA VAL A 458 0.99 -0.37 -3.70
C VAL A 458 0.65 -1.04 -2.36
N GLY A 459 1.00 -0.44 -1.22
CA GLY A 459 0.67 -0.95 0.11
C GLY A 459 -0.83 -1.10 0.30
N HIS A 460 -1.59 -0.05 -0.04
CA HIS A 460 -3.05 -0.12 -0.08
C HIS A 460 -3.57 -1.19 -1.04
N THR A 461 -2.98 -1.33 -2.22
CA THR A 461 -3.34 -2.39 -3.17
C THR A 461 -3.16 -3.79 -2.56
N PHE A 462 -2.13 -3.97 -1.73
CA PHE A 462 -1.87 -5.18 -0.93
C PHE A 462 -2.73 -5.30 0.34
N GLY A 463 -3.63 -4.35 0.59
CA GLY A 463 -4.58 -4.37 1.71
C GLY A 463 -4.08 -3.71 2.99
N ALA A 464 -2.99 -2.94 2.94
CA ALA A 464 -2.54 -2.15 4.08
C ALA A 464 -3.48 -0.98 4.38
N VAL A 465 -3.85 -0.85 5.65
CA VAL A 465 -4.44 0.37 6.20
C VAL A 465 -3.34 1.32 6.66
N HIS A 466 -3.69 2.58 6.91
CA HIS A 466 -2.73 3.57 7.42
C HIS A 466 -2.25 3.27 8.83
N ASP A 467 -1.01 3.62 9.13
CA ASP A 467 -0.49 3.58 10.49
C ASP A 467 -1.18 4.64 11.35
N CYS A 468 -1.43 4.32 12.62
CA CYS A 468 -2.12 5.23 13.53
C CYS A 468 -1.23 6.43 13.87
N GLN A 469 -1.85 7.60 13.89
CA GLN A 469 -1.31 8.87 14.38
C GLN A 469 -1.96 9.26 15.72
N SER A 470 -1.36 10.22 16.44
CA SER A 470 -1.87 10.71 17.74
C SER A 470 -3.38 11.04 17.73
N ASN A 471 -3.89 11.66 16.67
CA ASN A 471 -5.31 11.96 16.47
C ASN A 471 -6.18 10.69 16.34
N THR A 472 -5.77 9.69 15.56
CA THR A 472 -6.49 8.41 15.38
C THR A 472 -6.53 7.55 16.63
N CYS A 473 -5.53 7.73 17.49
CA CYS A 473 -5.49 7.09 18.78
C CYS A 473 -6.54 7.71 19.72
N SER A 474 -6.80 9.02 19.57
CA SER A 474 -7.77 9.75 20.38
C SER A 474 -9.23 9.62 19.92
N ASP A 475 -9.47 9.34 18.64
CA ASP A 475 -10.81 9.26 18.05
C ASP A 475 -11.41 7.82 18.01
N GLY A 476 -10.64 6.84 18.48
CA GLY A 476 -11.04 5.43 18.56
C GLY A 476 -10.96 4.68 17.22
N THR A 477 -10.21 5.20 16.25
CA THR A 477 -9.94 4.51 14.97
C THR A 477 -9.03 3.29 15.18
N SER A 478 -8.06 3.40 16.11
CA SER A 478 -7.17 2.30 16.50
C SER A 478 -7.93 1.13 17.15
N THR A 479 -8.92 1.43 18.00
CA THR A 479 -9.75 0.41 18.64
C THR A 479 -10.72 -0.26 17.66
N LYS A 480 -11.07 0.43 16.57
CA LYS A 480 -11.83 -0.11 15.44
C LYS A 480 -10.95 -0.76 14.37
N GLN A 481 -9.63 -0.76 14.57
CA GLN A 481 -8.65 -1.35 13.66
C GLN A 481 -8.77 -0.82 12.22
N GLN A 482 -9.19 0.44 12.10
CA GLN A 482 -9.21 1.19 10.84
C GLN A 482 -7.86 1.88 10.58
N CYS A 483 -6.96 1.85 11.57
CA CYS A 483 -5.55 2.18 11.43
C CYS A 483 -4.69 1.11 12.13
N CYS A 484 -3.41 1.09 11.79
CA CYS A 484 -2.43 0.14 12.27
C CYS A 484 -1.65 0.69 13.48
N PRO A 485 -1.85 0.16 14.69
CA PRO A 485 -1.10 0.63 15.86
C PRO A 485 0.38 0.24 15.76
N LEU A 486 1.28 1.01 16.39
CA LEU A 486 2.71 0.70 16.42
C LEU A 486 3.01 -0.68 17.02
N SER A 487 2.31 -1.03 18.10
CA SER A 487 2.42 -2.31 18.79
C SER A 487 1.12 -2.68 19.50
N GLY A 488 1.10 -3.83 20.18
CA GLY A 488 -0.02 -4.20 21.05
C GLY A 488 -0.34 -3.13 22.09
N ASP A 489 0.69 -2.46 22.63
CA ASP A 489 0.57 -1.55 23.77
C ASP A 489 0.76 -0.07 23.40
N THR A 490 1.23 0.21 22.18
CA THR A 490 1.48 1.58 21.71
C THR A 490 0.69 1.82 20.44
N CYS A 491 -0.21 2.81 20.48
CA CYS A 491 -1.04 3.16 19.34
C CYS A 491 -0.28 3.99 18.29
N ASP A 492 0.25 5.15 18.69
CA ASP A 492 0.83 6.13 17.76
C ASP A 492 2.15 5.63 17.16
N ALA A 493 2.19 5.53 15.83
CA ALA A 493 3.35 5.13 15.04
C ALA A 493 4.32 6.28 14.74
N LYS A 494 4.03 7.49 15.23
CA LYS A 494 4.89 8.68 15.20
C LYS A 494 5.35 9.08 13.80
N ALA A 495 4.53 8.81 12.79
CA ALA A 495 4.81 9.12 11.39
C ALA A 495 6.13 8.54 10.82
N GLN A 496 6.58 7.37 11.29
CA GLN A 496 7.91 6.82 10.96
C GLN A 496 7.91 5.75 9.85
N PHE A 497 6.75 5.42 9.29
CA PHE A 497 6.56 4.23 8.45
C PHE A 497 5.87 4.55 7.13
N ILE A 498 6.03 3.66 6.15
CA ILE A 498 5.59 3.88 4.77
C ILE A 498 4.09 4.10 4.67
N MET A 499 3.28 3.48 5.53
CA MET A 499 1.82 3.65 5.54
C MET A 499 1.34 4.82 6.40
N ASN A 500 2.23 5.75 6.78
CA ASN A 500 1.79 7.00 7.40
C ASN A 500 0.98 7.82 6.37
N PRO A 501 -0.15 8.45 6.77
CA PRO A 501 -0.97 9.28 5.89
C PRO A 501 -0.24 10.50 5.29
N SER A 502 0.89 10.90 5.88
CA SER A 502 1.73 12.02 5.43
C SER A 502 3.18 11.58 5.20
N THR A 503 3.95 12.35 4.44
CA THR A 503 5.38 12.09 4.27
C THR A 503 6.21 12.80 5.35
N GLY A 504 7.35 12.20 5.73
CA GLY A 504 8.20 12.66 6.82
C GLY A 504 9.59 12.03 6.79
N SER A 505 10.49 12.53 7.63
CA SER A 505 11.87 12.04 7.72
C SER A 505 11.97 10.59 8.23
N GLY A 506 12.76 9.76 7.55
CA GLY A 506 13.09 8.38 7.98
C GLY A 506 12.06 7.30 7.62
N ILE A 507 11.07 7.63 6.79
CA ILE A 507 10.02 6.70 6.33
C ILE A 507 10.58 5.70 5.31
N THR A 508 11.03 4.55 5.79
CA THR A 508 11.83 3.61 4.95
C THR A 508 11.41 2.16 5.07
N ARG A 509 10.44 1.86 5.94
CA ARG A 509 9.99 0.52 6.22
C ARG A 509 8.49 0.51 6.51
N PHE A 510 7.88 -0.65 6.34
CA PHE A 510 6.54 -0.91 6.84
C PHE A 510 6.55 -1.02 8.37
N SER A 511 5.47 -0.59 9.02
CA SER A 511 5.33 -0.81 10.46
C SER A 511 5.11 -2.30 10.74
N PRO A 512 5.46 -2.80 11.93
CA PRO A 512 5.14 -4.18 12.30
C PRO A 512 3.64 -4.51 12.15
N CYS A 513 2.74 -3.56 12.43
CA CYS A 513 1.32 -3.77 12.17
C CYS A 513 1.01 -3.89 10.67
N THR A 514 1.57 -3.02 9.82
CA THR A 514 1.36 -3.12 8.37
C THR A 514 1.78 -4.50 7.86
N VAL A 515 2.91 -5.03 8.35
CA VAL A 515 3.38 -6.37 7.99
C VAL A 515 2.34 -7.43 8.35
N GLY A 516 1.86 -7.40 9.60
CA GLY A 516 0.79 -8.29 10.07
C GLY A 516 -0.50 -8.16 9.28
N ASN A 517 -0.89 -6.93 8.94
CA ASN A 517 -2.09 -6.62 8.18
C ASN A 517 -2.02 -7.21 6.77
N ILE A 518 -0.95 -6.96 6.02
CA ILE A 518 -0.78 -7.50 4.66
C ILE A 518 -0.70 -9.03 4.68
N CYS A 519 0.15 -9.62 5.54
CA CYS A 519 0.32 -11.07 5.59
C CYS A 519 -0.97 -11.80 5.97
N SER A 520 -1.68 -11.31 7.00
CA SER A 520 -2.95 -11.91 7.40
C SER A 520 -4.05 -11.72 6.35
N ALA A 521 -4.06 -10.59 5.63
CA ALA A 521 -5.02 -10.32 4.57
C ALA A 521 -4.83 -11.24 3.34
N MET A 522 -3.58 -11.49 2.94
CA MET A 522 -3.25 -12.48 1.91
C MET A 522 -3.61 -13.89 2.33
N GLY A 523 -3.21 -14.28 3.55
CA GLY A 523 -3.47 -15.62 4.02
C GLY A 523 -4.97 -15.94 4.11
N ARG A 524 -5.80 -15.00 4.59
CA ARG A 524 -7.26 -15.19 4.69
C ARG A 524 -7.98 -14.98 3.36
N ASN A 525 -7.27 -14.73 2.27
CA ASN A 525 -7.85 -14.47 0.96
C ASN A 525 -8.77 -13.22 0.93
N SER A 526 -8.61 -12.28 1.87
CA SER A 526 -9.20 -10.93 1.76
C SER A 526 -8.47 -10.11 0.69
N VAL A 527 -7.23 -10.50 0.39
CA VAL A 527 -6.43 -10.01 -0.73
C VAL A 527 -6.06 -11.22 -1.58
N LYS A 528 -6.34 -11.16 -2.89
CA LYS A 528 -6.02 -12.28 -3.78
C LYS A 528 -4.52 -12.30 -4.08
N THR A 529 -3.94 -13.49 -4.12
CA THR A 529 -2.52 -13.71 -4.42
C THR A 529 -2.30 -14.67 -5.59
N GLY A 530 -3.37 -15.14 -6.23
CA GLY A 530 -3.30 -16.18 -7.26
C GLY A 530 -2.58 -15.80 -8.56
N CYS A 531 -2.29 -14.50 -8.77
CA CYS A 531 -1.51 -14.02 -9.90
C CYS A 531 -0.01 -13.90 -9.62
N LEU A 532 0.43 -14.04 -8.36
CA LEU A 532 1.83 -13.96 -7.99
C LEU A 532 2.59 -15.15 -8.59
N THR A 533 3.59 -14.87 -9.42
CA THR A 533 4.36 -15.91 -10.09
C THR A 533 5.46 -16.41 -9.18
N SER A 534 5.67 -17.73 -9.16
CA SER A 534 6.86 -18.32 -8.56
C SER A 534 8.09 -17.88 -9.35
N ASN A 535 9.22 -17.74 -8.66
CA ASN A 535 10.52 -17.48 -9.27
C ASN A 535 11.15 -18.74 -9.90
N LYS A 536 10.33 -19.63 -10.48
CA LYS A 536 10.78 -20.88 -11.11
C LYS A 536 10.12 -21.08 -12.46
N ASP A 537 10.90 -21.55 -13.44
CA ASP A 537 10.52 -21.79 -14.83
C ASP A 537 10.12 -20.50 -15.59
N VAL A 538 10.73 -19.36 -15.23
CA VAL A 538 10.57 -18.09 -15.95
C VAL A 538 11.39 -18.17 -17.24
N THR A 539 10.74 -17.98 -18.39
CA THR A 539 11.40 -18.08 -19.71
C THR A 539 11.95 -16.72 -20.13
N THR A 540 13.25 -16.47 -19.94
CA THR A 540 13.85 -15.17 -20.30
C THR A 540 14.34 -15.09 -21.74
N ILE A 541 14.16 -13.92 -22.38
CA ILE A 541 14.62 -13.66 -23.76
C ILE A 541 16.15 -13.59 -23.85
N SER A 542 16.84 -13.29 -22.74
CA SER A 542 18.29 -13.10 -22.68
C SER A 542 19.12 -14.37 -22.44
N GLY A 543 18.48 -15.53 -22.34
CA GLY A 543 19.12 -16.75 -21.83
C GLY A 543 19.27 -16.74 -20.31
N SER A 544 19.46 -17.93 -19.73
CA SER A 544 19.53 -18.20 -18.29
C SER A 544 20.73 -17.53 -17.63
N GLN A 545 20.52 -16.89 -16.48
CA GLN A 545 21.55 -16.18 -15.73
C GLN A 545 21.57 -16.53 -14.26
N CYS A 546 22.50 -17.42 -13.96
CA CYS A 546 22.69 -17.87 -12.62
C CYS A 546 23.10 -16.77 -11.65
N GLY A 547 22.36 -16.69 -10.54
CA GLY A 547 22.69 -15.90 -9.35
C GLY A 547 21.76 -14.71 -9.15
N ASN A 548 20.66 -14.64 -9.92
CA ASN A 548 19.67 -13.59 -9.84
C ASN A 548 18.49 -13.92 -8.92
N GLY A 549 18.40 -15.17 -8.46
CA GLY A 549 17.35 -15.64 -7.55
C GLY A 549 16.08 -16.12 -8.26
N ILE A 550 16.11 -16.27 -9.59
CA ILE A 550 15.03 -16.79 -10.43
C ILE A 550 15.55 -18.04 -11.12
N VAL A 551 14.86 -19.17 -10.98
CA VAL A 551 15.21 -20.39 -11.71
C VAL A 551 14.71 -20.26 -13.15
N GLU A 552 15.65 -20.07 -14.06
CA GLU A 552 15.40 -19.92 -15.50
C GLU A 552 15.57 -21.25 -16.26
N GLN A 553 15.22 -21.28 -17.55
CA GLN A 553 15.37 -22.48 -18.37
C GLN A 553 16.82 -22.97 -18.37
N GLY A 554 17.09 -24.19 -17.89
CA GLY A 554 18.44 -24.74 -17.85
C GLY A 554 19.14 -24.56 -16.49
N GLU A 555 18.48 -23.95 -15.51
CA GLU A 555 18.88 -23.93 -14.10
C GLU A 555 18.02 -24.92 -13.31
N ASP A 556 18.59 -25.48 -12.24
CA ASP A 556 17.83 -26.37 -11.34
C ASP A 556 17.34 -25.60 -10.09
N CYS A 557 18.04 -24.52 -9.74
CA CYS A 557 17.85 -23.69 -8.56
C CYS A 557 18.55 -22.35 -8.75
N ASP A 558 18.14 -21.30 -8.03
CA ASP A 558 18.89 -20.06 -7.94
C ASP A 558 18.59 -19.34 -6.63
N CYS A 559 19.56 -19.37 -5.71
CA CYS A 559 19.45 -18.72 -4.41
C CYS A 559 19.94 -17.27 -4.36
N GLY A 560 20.27 -16.64 -5.51
CA GLY A 560 20.70 -15.24 -5.55
C GLY A 560 22.22 -15.07 -5.38
N GLY A 561 22.99 -15.94 -6.03
CA GLY A 561 24.46 -15.86 -6.07
C GLY A 561 25.12 -16.13 -4.71
N ALA A 562 26.41 -15.79 -4.58
CA ALA A 562 27.20 -16.18 -3.40
C ALA A 562 26.63 -15.66 -2.07
N ASP A 563 26.09 -14.44 -2.06
CA ASP A 563 25.50 -13.83 -0.87
C ASP A 563 24.10 -14.39 -0.57
N GLY A 564 23.24 -14.56 -1.58
CA GLY A 564 21.90 -15.12 -1.41
C GLY A 564 21.92 -16.61 -1.04
N CYS A 565 22.92 -17.35 -1.53
CA CYS A 565 23.15 -18.75 -1.19
C CYS A 565 23.87 -18.95 0.15
N LYS A 566 24.17 -17.88 0.90
CA LYS A 566 24.85 -18.00 2.18
C LYS A 566 23.97 -18.72 3.20
N GLY A 567 24.36 -19.95 3.56
CA GLY A 567 23.57 -20.82 4.43
C GLY A 567 22.55 -21.68 3.68
N ASN A 568 22.57 -21.65 2.34
CA ASN A 568 21.83 -22.55 1.48
C ASN A 568 22.79 -23.59 0.86
N PRO A 569 22.83 -24.84 1.37
CA PRO A 569 23.68 -25.89 0.81
C PRO A 569 23.09 -26.56 -0.44
N CYS A 570 21.87 -26.19 -0.86
CA CYS A 570 21.11 -26.93 -1.87
C CYS A 570 21.48 -26.56 -3.30
N CYS A 571 21.93 -25.33 -3.48
CA CYS A 571 22.20 -24.78 -4.79
C CYS A 571 23.62 -24.23 -4.90
N ASN A 572 24.26 -24.48 -6.04
CA ASN A 572 25.56 -23.92 -6.33
C ASN A 572 25.42 -22.46 -6.82
N PRO A 573 26.01 -21.47 -6.11
CA PRO A 573 25.82 -20.05 -6.43
C PRO A 573 26.42 -19.58 -7.76
N GLN A 574 27.29 -20.37 -8.40
CA GLN A 574 27.93 -20.03 -9.66
C GLN A 574 27.33 -20.77 -10.86
N THR A 575 26.73 -21.93 -10.63
CA THR A 575 26.20 -22.77 -11.73
C THR A 575 24.68 -22.91 -11.73
N CYS A 576 24.00 -22.56 -10.63
CA CYS A 576 22.55 -22.67 -10.49
C CYS A 576 22.06 -24.08 -10.77
N LYS A 577 22.86 -25.01 -10.23
CA LYS A 577 22.62 -26.45 -10.24
C LYS A 577 22.55 -26.95 -8.83
N PHE A 578 21.73 -27.97 -8.64
CA PHE A 578 21.67 -28.66 -7.36
C PHE A 578 23.06 -29.18 -6.98
N THR A 579 23.43 -28.98 -5.73
CA THR A 579 24.64 -29.61 -5.18
C THR A 579 24.48 -31.12 -5.11
N THR A 580 25.58 -31.85 -4.96
CA THR A 580 25.54 -33.32 -4.92
C THR A 580 24.63 -33.80 -3.78
N GLY A 581 23.60 -34.57 -4.14
CA GLY A 581 22.63 -35.11 -3.18
C GLY A 581 21.44 -34.17 -2.93
N SER A 582 21.35 -33.02 -3.57
CA SER A 582 20.19 -32.12 -3.49
C SER A 582 19.13 -32.50 -4.54
N SER A 583 17.86 -32.20 -4.25
CA SER A 583 16.72 -32.51 -5.12
C SER A 583 15.73 -31.35 -5.25
N CYS A 584 15.93 -30.29 -4.46
CA CYS A 584 15.10 -29.10 -4.39
C CYS A 584 15.93 -27.97 -3.75
N ASP A 585 15.40 -26.74 -3.82
CA ASP A 585 16.01 -25.56 -3.17
C ASP A 585 14.99 -24.76 -2.37
N PHE A 586 15.22 -24.52 -1.07
CA PHE A 586 14.25 -23.86 -0.20
C PHE A 586 14.16 -22.34 -0.36
N ALA A 587 15.03 -21.71 -1.15
CA ALA A 587 14.89 -20.29 -1.50
C ALA A 587 13.88 -20.11 -2.65
N ASN A 588 13.75 -21.11 -3.53
CA ASN A 588 12.81 -21.09 -4.66
C ASN A 588 11.54 -21.92 -4.40
N GLU A 589 11.58 -22.88 -3.47
CA GLU A 589 10.56 -23.93 -3.32
C GLU A 589 10.09 -24.14 -1.87
N GLU A 590 8.81 -23.88 -1.61
CA GLU A 590 8.18 -23.91 -0.28
C GLU A 590 8.12 -25.32 0.35
N CYS A 591 8.09 -26.38 -0.48
CA CYS A 591 8.12 -27.77 -0.04
C CYS A 591 9.53 -28.38 -0.05
N CYS A 592 10.57 -27.56 -0.06
CA CYS A 592 11.94 -28.03 0.12
C CYS A 592 12.41 -27.89 1.56
N THR A 593 12.98 -28.95 2.11
CA THR A 593 13.60 -28.92 3.43
C THR A 593 14.99 -28.27 3.37
N ARG A 594 15.50 -27.81 4.53
CA ARG A 594 16.89 -27.31 4.62
C ARG A 594 17.96 -28.38 4.38
N GLN A 595 17.56 -29.65 4.32
CA GLN A 595 18.40 -30.78 3.90
C GLN A 595 18.35 -31.02 2.38
N CYS A 596 17.76 -30.09 1.62
CA CYS A 596 17.73 -30.11 0.15
C CYS A 596 16.96 -31.31 -0.42
N LYS A 597 15.98 -31.80 0.34
CA LYS A 597 15.07 -32.88 -0.03
C LYS A 597 13.62 -32.40 0.03
N PHE A 598 12.78 -32.95 -0.84
CA PHE A 598 11.34 -32.71 -0.77
C PHE A 598 10.83 -33.06 0.62
N ALA A 599 10.03 -32.16 1.18
CA ALA A 599 9.34 -32.40 2.43
C ALA A 599 8.43 -33.62 2.28
N SER A 600 8.29 -34.43 3.33
CA SER A 600 7.45 -35.63 3.33
C SER A 600 6.01 -35.32 2.92
N ALA A 601 5.34 -36.28 2.28
CA ALA A 601 3.93 -36.16 1.96
C ALA A 601 3.11 -35.82 3.22
N GLY A 602 2.25 -34.81 3.15
CA GLY A 602 1.47 -34.34 4.30
C GLY A 602 2.16 -33.25 5.14
N THR A 603 3.40 -32.86 4.82
CA THR A 603 4.04 -31.70 5.47
C THR A 603 3.30 -30.42 5.08
N VAL A 604 2.86 -29.64 6.05
CA VAL A 604 2.13 -28.38 5.80
C VAL A 604 3.09 -27.33 5.23
N CYS A 605 2.82 -26.86 4.01
CA CYS A 605 3.58 -25.77 3.37
C CYS A 605 2.86 -24.43 3.47
N ARG A 606 1.52 -24.43 3.53
CA ARG A 606 0.72 -23.28 3.95
C ARG A 606 -0.28 -23.72 5.00
N ALA A 607 -0.27 -23.03 6.14
CA ALA A 607 -1.17 -23.33 7.25
C ALA A 607 -2.61 -22.97 6.87
N SER A 608 -3.55 -23.78 7.37
CA SER A 608 -4.98 -23.48 7.31
C SER A 608 -5.28 -22.18 8.06
N MET A 609 -6.11 -21.32 7.48
CA MET A 609 -6.63 -20.14 8.17
C MET A 609 -8.06 -20.28 8.68
N GLY A 610 -8.64 -21.47 8.58
CA GLY A 610 -9.95 -21.77 9.13
C GLY A 610 -10.61 -23.01 8.53
N SER A 611 -11.81 -23.32 9.00
CA SER A 611 -12.59 -24.48 8.53
C SER A 611 -12.95 -24.43 7.04
N CYS A 612 -12.92 -23.24 6.43
CA CYS A 612 -13.17 -23.02 5.01
C CYS A 612 -11.90 -22.90 4.16
N ASP A 613 -10.74 -22.98 4.80
CA ASP A 613 -9.42 -22.79 4.18
C ASP A 613 -8.47 -23.90 4.67
N PRO A 614 -8.54 -25.11 4.07
CA PRO A 614 -7.70 -26.24 4.47
C PRO A 614 -6.21 -25.94 4.29
N ALA A 615 -5.36 -26.60 5.09
CA ALA A 615 -3.92 -26.49 4.95
C ALA A 615 -3.44 -27.22 3.68
N GLU A 616 -2.55 -26.60 2.92
CA GLU A 616 -1.88 -27.22 1.79
C GLU A 616 -0.70 -28.01 2.31
N THR A 617 -0.59 -29.22 1.78
CA THR A 617 0.46 -30.15 2.18
C THR A 617 1.29 -30.54 0.98
N CYS A 618 2.59 -30.65 1.22
CA CYS A 618 3.55 -31.11 0.24
C CYS A 618 3.19 -32.51 -0.22
N SER A 619 3.39 -32.77 -1.52
CA SER A 619 3.10 -34.07 -2.13
C SER A 619 4.07 -35.18 -1.69
N GLY A 620 5.23 -34.82 -1.14
CA GLY A 620 6.34 -35.75 -0.91
C GLY A 620 7.28 -35.92 -2.12
N SER A 621 6.91 -35.37 -3.27
CA SER A 621 7.57 -35.64 -4.56
C SER A 621 7.90 -34.39 -5.38
N SER A 622 7.56 -33.20 -4.87
CA SER A 622 7.78 -31.91 -5.51
C SER A 622 8.15 -30.86 -4.47
N GLY A 623 8.93 -29.86 -4.87
CA GLY A 623 9.27 -28.68 -4.06
C GLY A 623 8.18 -27.60 -4.11
N ILE A 624 7.19 -27.74 -4.99
CA ILE A 624 6.10 -26.77 -5.15
C ILE A 624 4.99 -27.07 -4.12
N CYS A 625 4.62 -26.06 -3.33
CA CYS A 625 3.39 -26.13 -2.53
C CYS A 625 2.17 -26.04 -3.47
N PRO A 626 1.15 -26.89 -3.30
CA PRO A 626 -0.08 -26.81 -4.10
C PRO A 626 -0.71 -25.41 -4.07
N THR A 627 -1.41 -25.03 -5.13
CA THR A 627 -2.18 -23.78 -5.17
C THR A 627 -3.19 -23.73 -4.02
N ASN A 628 -3.33 -22.56 -3.41
CA ASN A 628 -4.29 -22.32 -2.33
C ASN A 628 -5.71 -22.75 -2.75
N ALA A 629 -6.33 -23.62 -1.96
CA ALA A 629 -7.65 -24.18 -2.23
C ALA A 629 -8.62 -23.90 -1.08
N PHE A 630 -9.84 -23.46 -1.42
CA PHE A 630 -10.88 -23.18 -0.43
C PHE A 630 -11.99 -24.23 -0.45
N ALA A 631 -12.64 -24.43 0.69
CA ALA A 631 -13.85 -25.21 0.77
C ALA A 631 -14.97 -24.59 -0.10
N PRO A 632 -15.84 -25.40 -0.73
CA PRO A 632 -16.96 -24.93 -1.53
C PRO A 632 -17.82 -23.87 -0.83
N ASN A 633 -18.15 -22.81 -1.57
CA ASN A 633 -19.09 -21.80 -1.08
C ASN A 633 -20.43 -22.47 -0.69
N GLY A 634 -20.95 -22.13 0.49
CA GLY A 634 -22.15 -22.72 1.07
C GLY A 634 -21.90 -23.93 1.99
N GLN A 635 -20.68 -24.46 2.05
CA GLN A 635 -20.36 -25.56 2.97
C GLN A 635 -20.46 -25.09 4.42
N SER A 636 -21.19 -25.83 5.27
CA SER A 636 -21.30 -25.52 6.70
C SER A 636 -19.94 -25.59 7.38
N CYS A 637 -19.62 -24.59 8.22
CA CYS A 637 -18.27 -24.41 8.74
C CYS A 637 -18.19 -24.04 10.23
N GLY A 638 -19.34 -23.95 10.91
CA GLY A 638 -19.45 -23.72 12.36
C GLY A 638 -20.42 -24.68 13.04
N ASP A 639 -20.67 -24.47 14.32
CA ASP A 639 -21.50 -25.36 15.15
C ASP A 639 -22.94 -25.49 14.63
N SER A 640 -23.57 -26.62 14.90
CA SER A 640 -24.95 -26.91 14.54
C SER A 640 -25.89 -25.81 15.05
N GLY A 641 -26.57 -25.11 14.14
CA GLY A 641 -27.48 -24.00 14.46
C GLY A 641 -26.87 -22.59 14.33
N SER A 642 -25.57 -22.47 14.06
CA SER A 642 -24.90 -21.18 13.83
C SER A 642 -25.17 -20.55 12.45
N ASN A 643 -25.71 -21.34 11.51
CA ASN A 643 -25.94 -20.96 10.10
C ASN A 643 -24.69 -20.37 9.41
N LEU A 644 -23.49 -20.72 9.87
CA LEU A 644 -22.22 -20.33 9.26
C LEU A 644 -21.92 -21.23 8.06
N ALA A 645 -21.59 -20.60 6.94
CA ALA A 645 -21.22 -21.27 5.71
C ALA A 645 -19.96 -20.63 5.11
N CYS A 646 -19.20 -21.44 4.36
CA CYS A 646 -18.04 -20.97 3.65
C CYS A 646 -18.44 -19.99 2.55
N ALA A 647 -17.73 -18.88 2.47
CA ALA A 647 -17.79 -17.93 1.36
C ALA A 647 -16.39 -17.40 1.10
N SER A 648 -15.86 -17.66 -0.09
CA SER A 648 -14.53 -17.20 -0.52
C SER A 648 -13.38 -17.60 0.42
N GLY A 649 -13.46 -18.81 0.98
CA GLY A 649 -12.46 -19.31 1.95
C GLY A 649 -12.71 -18.89 3.39
N GLN A 650 -13.74 -18.07 3.66
CA GLN A 650 -14.06 -17.58 5.00
C GLN A 650 -15.33 -18.24 5.55
N CYS A 651 -15.28 -18.64 6.83
CA CYS A 651 -16.45 -19.13 7.53
C CYS A 651 -17.28 -17.95 8.03
N THR A 652 -18.44 -17.70 7.41
CA THR A 652 -19.23 -16.49 7.68
C THR A 652 -20.74 -16.74 7.60
N SER A 653 -21.53 -15.79 8.05
CA SER A 653 -22.98 -15.74 7.84
C SER A 653 -23.46 -14.30 7.81
N ARG A 654 -24.65 -14.04 7.29
CA ARG A 654 -25.25 -12.70 7.36
C ARG A 654 -25.39 -12.21 8.80
N ASN A 655 -25.75 -13.10 9.72
CA ASN A 655 -25.82 -12.76 11.15
C ASN A 655 -24.45 -12.42 11.70
N GLN A 656 -23.41 -13.18 11.34
CA GLN A 656 -22.04 -12.92 11.77
C GLN A 656 -21.56 -11.57 11.24
N GLN A 657 -21.81 -11.26 9.98
CA GLN A 657 -21.50 -9.95 9.39
C GLN A 657 -22.22 -8.80 10.12
N CYS A 658 -23.50 -8.98 10.48
CA CYS A 658 -24.22 -8.01 11.30
C CYS A 658 -23.64 -7.86 12.71
N LYS A 659 -23.26 -8.96 13.35
CA LYS A 659 -22.67 -8.96 14.70
C LYS A 659 -21.28 -8.30 14.70
N THR A 660 -20.44 -8.59 13.71
CA THR A 660 -19.15 -7.91 13.52
C THR A 660 -19.34 -6.42 13.32
N LEU A 661 -20.35 -6.00 12.54
CA LEU A 661 -20.64 -4.59 12.31
C LEU A 661 -21.18 -3.88 13.57
N MET A 662 -22.14 -4.49 14.26
CA MET A 662 -22.85 -3.90 15.40
C MET A 662 -22.14 -4.08 16.74
N GLY A 663 -21.18 -5.00 16.85
CA GLY A 663 -20.33 -5.16 18.04
C GLY A 663 -19.51 -3.90 18.33
N SER A 664 -19.13 -3.15 17.28
CA SER A 664 -18.49 -1.83 17.40
C SER A 664 -19.40 -0.73 17.96
N LEU A 665 -20.72 -0.96 18.00
CA LEU A 665 -21.75 0.01 18.37
C LEU A 665 -22.60 -0.42 19.57
N THR A 666 -22.60 -1.70 19.93
CA THR A 666 -23.48 -2.28 20.95
C THR A 666 -22.73 -3.34 21.76
N THR A 667 -23.03 -3.42 23.05
CA THR A 667 -22.42 -4.41 23.97
C THR A 667 -23.13 -5.77 23.94
N SER A 668 -24.07 -6.00 23.02
CA SER A 668 -24.86 -7.23 22.91
C SER A 668 -24.58 -7.95 21.59
N ASN A 669 -24.44 -9.27 21.69
CA ASN A 669 -24.21 -10.18 20.56
C ASN A 669 -25.53 -10.71 19.96
N ASP A 670 -26.67 -10.09 20.28
CA ASP A 670 -28.01 -10.50 19.83
C ASP A 670 -28.41 -9.89 18.48
N THR A 671 -27.45 -9.29 17.76
CA THR A 671 -27.69 -8.72 16.44
C THR A 671 -27.97 -9.83 15.43
N THR A 672 -29.08 -9.71 14.71
CA THR A 672 -29.48 -10.66 13.66
C THR A 672 -29.64 -9.95 12.32
N SER A 673 -29.43 -10.67 11.24
CA SER A 673 -29.69 -10.18 9.89
C SER A 673 -31.15 -10.38 9.51
N SER A 674 -31.72 -9.41 8.81
CA SER A 674 -33.03 -9.54 8.19
C SER A 674 -32.91 -10.21 6.82
N THR A 675 -33.88 -11.07 6.51
CA THR A 675 -33.99 -11.76 5.21
C THR A 675 -34.78 -10.96 4.17
N ALA A 676 -35.28 -9.77 4.54
CA ALA A 676 -36.13 -8.94 3.69
C ALA A 676 -35.44 -8.44 2.42
N HIS A 677 -34.10 -8.42 2.39
CA HIS A 677 -33.31 -8.02 1.23
C HIS A 677 -32.27 -9.09 0.86
N PRO A 678 -32.46 -9.88 -0.21
CA PRO A 678 -31.51 -10.91 -0.59
C PRO A 678 -30.18 -10.36 -1.13
N ALA A 679 -30.11 -9.09 -1.53
CA ALA A 679 -28.89 -8.45 -2.03
C ALA A 679 -28.22 -7.48 -1.03
N ARG A 680 -28.75 -7.33 0.19
CA ARG A 680 -28.21 -6.42 1.22
C ARG A 680 -28.25 -7.06 2.59
N VAL A 681 -27.24 -6.80 3.41
CA VAL A 681 -27.22 -7.23 4.81
C VAL A 681 -27.82 -6.10 5.65
N ALA A 682 -28.97 -6.35 6.28
CA ALA A 682 -29.61 -5.40 7.17
C ALA A 682 -29.64 -5.97 8.59
N ALA A 683 -29.02 -5.27 9.54
CA ALA A 683 -28.85 -5.69 10.92
C ALA A 683 -29.97 -5.17 11.83
N SER A 684 -30.46 -6.02 12.73
CA SER A 684 -31.43 -5.68 13.76
C SER A 684 -30.87 -6.08 15.13
N ALA A 685 -30.76 -5.14 16.05
CA ALA A 685 -30.34 -5.39 17.44
C ALA A 685 -31.53 -5.20 18.40
N PRO A 686 -31.77 -6.11 19.36
CA PRO A 686 -32.93 -6.06 20.26
C PRO A 686 -32.89 -4.93 21.32
N THR A 687 -31.79 -4.15 21.40
CA THR A 687 -31.62 -3.04 22.36
C THR A 687 -31.41 -1.66 21.74
N ALA A 688 -31.80 -1.45 20.47
CA ALA A 688 -32.18 -0.11 20.06
C ALA A 688 -33.54 0.18 20.68
N VAL A 689 -33.56 0.75 21.90
CA VAL A 689 -34.80 1.21 22.53
C VAL A 689 -35.61 1.97 21.48
N ALA A 690 -36.76 1.40 21.18
CA ALA A 690 -37.81 2.06 20.45
C ALA A 690 -38.06 3.43 21.11
N LYS A 691 -37.58 4.51 20.51
CA LYS A 691 -38.39 5.73 20.50
C LYS A 691 -39.53 5.48 19.52
N ALA A 692 -40.50 4.70 19.99
CA ALA A 692 -41.85 4.72 19.47
C ALA A 692 -42.37 6.18 19.48
N PRO A 693 -43.28 6.55 18.56
CA PRO A 693 -43.55 7.94 18.22
C PRO A 693 -44.18 8.68 19.40
N ARG A 694 -43.56 9.79 19.84
CA ARG A 694 -44.23 10.75 20.72
C ARG A 694 -45.10 11.68 19.87
N SER A 695 -46.40 11.40 19.87
CA SER A 695 -47.48 12.39 19.80
C SER A 695 -48.70 11.72 20.41
N PRO A 696 -49.43 12.32 21.38
CA PRO A 696 -50.03 13.65 21.18
C PRO A 696 -50.11 14.55 22.44
N THR A 697 -50.12 15.86 22.25
CA THR A 697 -50.99 16.75 23.04
C THR A 697 -51.42 17.94 22.18
N ARG A 698 -52.67 17.83 21.69
CA ARG A 698 -53.73 18.83 21.79
C ARG A 698 -53.45 20.25 21.26
N SER A 699 -53.94 20.51 20.04
CA SER A 699 -54.67 21.76 19.77
C SER A 699 -55.92 21.47 18.94
N ALA A 700 -57.01 22.12 19.34
CA ALA A 700 -58.36 21.89 18.87
C ALA A 700 -58.72 22.82 17.70
N ARG A 701 -59.49 22.28 16.74
CA ARG A 701 -60.63 22.87 15.97
C ARG A 701 -60.78 22.05 14.68
N GLY A 702 -61.84 21.24 14.56
CA GLY A 702 -62.98 21.46 13.65
C GLY A 702 -62.63 20.97 12.23
N SER A 703 -63.34 20.08 11.53
CA SER A 703 -64.76 19.72 11.46
C SER A 703 -64.90 18.46 10.58
N SER A 704 -65.93 17.63 10.86
CA SER A 704 -66.74 16.74 9.98
C SER A 704 -66.28 16.50 8.52
N THR A 705 -66.29 15.29 7.91
CA THR A 705 -67.48 14.44 7.60
C THR A 705 -67.08 13.10 6.93
N THR A 706 -67.71 12.00 7.38
CA THR A 706 -68.33 10.83 6.68
C THR A 706 -67.69 10.06 5.50
N GLY A 707 -67.75 8.71 5.65
CA GLY A 707 -68.10 7.71 4.60
C GLY A 707 -66.90 7.00 3.94
N GLY A 708 -66.84 5.68 3.73
CA GLY A 708 -67.74 4.54 3.93
C GLY A 708 -67.28 3.38 3.02
N SER A 709 -67.48 2.12 3.45
CA SER A 709 -67.61 0.86 2.65
C SER A 709 -66.48 0.47 1.66
N SER A 710 -66.19 -0.77 1.26
CA SER A 710 -66.51 -2.16 1.63
C SER A 710 -65.76 -3.04 0.60
N SER A 711 -65.54 -4.33 0.91
CA SER A 711 -65.36 -5.47 -0.03
C SER A 711 -64.12 -5.50 -0.94
N ALA A 712 -63.61 -6.62 -1.45
CA ALA A 712 -63.63 -8.05 -1.12
C ALA A 712 -62.73 -8.74 -2.17
N SER A 713 -61.88 -9.68 -1.72
CA SER A 713 -61.59 -11.01 -2.28
C SER A 713 -61.24 -11.24 -3.78
N ARG A 714 -60.23 -12.12 -3.96
CA ARG A 714 -59.92 -13.05 -5.08
C ARG A 714 -59.19 -12.42 -6.29
N ARG A 715 -58.23 -13.08 -6.98
CA ARG A 715 -57.98 -14.51 -7.19
C ARG A 715 -56.59 -14.75 -7.85
N ALA A 716 -56.00 -15.92 -7.53
CA ALA A 716 -55.30 -16.91 -8.36
C ALA A 716 -54.11 -16.55 -9.29
N SER A 717 -52.96 -17.15 -8.92
CA SER A 717 -52.21 -18.20 -9.62
C SER A 717 -51.69 -18.02 -11.07
N ALA A 718 -50.34 -17.96 -11.15
CA ALA A 718 -49.39 -18.75 -11.96
C ALA A 718 -49.39 -18.61 -13.50
N PRO A 719 -48.27 -18.96 -14.18
CA PRO A 719 -47.00 -19.54 -13.70
C PRO A 719 -45.82 -18.56 -13.58
#